data_AF-A0A497E7L2-F1
#
_entry.id   AF-A0A497E7L2-F1
#
_cell.length_a   1.000
_cell.length_b   1.000
_cell.length_c   1.000
_cell.angle_alpha   90.00
_cell.angle_beta   90.00
_cell.angle_gamma   90.00
#
_symmetry.space_group_name_H-M   'P 1'
#
loop_
_entity.id
_entity.type
_entity.pdbx_description
1 polymer ?
#
loop_
_entity_poly.entity_id
_entity_poly.type
_entity_poly.pdbx_seq_one_letter_code
_entity_poly.pdbx_strand_id
1 'polypeptide(L)'
;MRKVIFVFMFAALIAGAAYAQETTGQIRGAVVDPDGAALPGVTITVENNATGMDRTSITDGKGAFRFAALPPGTYSLTSTLDGFQTHKTAVRVVLGGTHFVELDMALGAITDVIEVTGEAPLVDVTSTVSGITVGTDQLNARMPVQREASYVAMLAPATVVGDTAFNGRTPGQNNISMSGASVAENSYQVNGLNITNFRNGLGSTMVPMEFVEEIQVKTGGYAAEYGRSTGGVINMVTKSGSNSLHGSFSLFFEPESLQEQEPNTYASPNQDEEREVLEANASLGGAIFKDKLFFFGFVRYTDDSKTFIGAQETGDVGSGQLTESSFAEPYYGGKIDWNITPSHRVEATYISDNVDVEETTYWYDRTGGAGKLDAIGDGILSRGGDNYIFKYTGIFGESFLLAAQYGKNNFDRTNSSTVDEMPAVYDHRSGSYVPLGSWVNWTVGAGTYDEREAYRMDADLYLGSHSFRAGIDYEDNYSFDNTTSSGGAYFLYDIAANHRTFVGDDLPDDEQIVRRRLYSTGGEYTTETNALYVQDSWAVTPNLTVNLGLRYEEFINKNGIGEQFIDIDGQYAPRLGMIWDPSGEGRSKVFASYGEYYLPVAANTNIRMAGNEVFEHTYYLWNGQMDPVTAGPLGYDWSNCVVGDQNSCGNMGAVGDVIGYNLISDGEVPDWRETLSSNLSPMSQDELILGYEHMVGDNWSWGVRGVAREFNEVIEDYTIDAGLGALGVTCFDPNSP
;
A
#
# COMPACT_ATOMS: atom_id res chain seq x y z
N MET A 1 0.82 -23.47 -17.05
CA MET A 1 1.27 -23.47 -18.46
C MET A 1 0.20 -23.85 -19.51
N ARG A 2 -0.25 -25.11 -19.69
CA ARG A 2 -1.15 -25.45 -20.83
C ARG A 2 -2.54 -24.76 -20.81
N LYS A 3 -3.12 -24.46 -19.63
CA LYS A 3 -4.32 -23.62 -19.50
C LYS A 3 -4.02 -22.15 -19.83
N VAL A 4 -2.95 -21.59 -19.26
CA VAL A 4 -2.45 -20.21 -19.52
C VAL A 4 -2.27 -19.95 -21.02
N ILE A 5 -1.67 -20.88 -21.76
CA ILE A 5 -1.51 -20.77 -23.22
C ILE A 5 -2.86 -20.74 -23.95
N PHE A 6 -3.88 -21.47 -23.48
CA PHE A 6 -5.21 -21.44 -24.07
C PHE A 6 -5.97 -20.15 -23.77
N VAL A 7 -5.82 -19.57 -22.57
CA VAL A 7 -6.36 -18.24 -22.23
C VAL A 7 -5.70 -17.16 -23.09
N PHE A 8 -4.36 -17.15 -23.17
CA PHE A 8 -3.62 -16.24 -24.06
C PHE A 8 -3.99 -16.40 -25.55
N MET A 9 -4.21 -17.63 -26.02
CA MET A 9 -4.54 -17.89 -27.43
C MET A 9 -6.01 -17.60 -27.78
N PHE A 10 -6.92 -17.65 -26.81
CA PHE A 10 -8.31 -17.19 -27.00
C PHE A 10 -8.40 -15.66 -26.91
N ALA A 11 -7.65 -15.02 -26.00
CA ALA A 11 -7.50 -13.56 -25.95
C ALA A 11 -6.88 -13.00 -27.25
N ALA A 12 -5.89 -13.68 -27.83
CA ALA A 12 -5.26 -13.29 -29.10
C ALA A 12 -6.20 -13.38 -30.32
N LEU A 13 -7.36 -14.03 -30.22
CA LEU A 13 -8.35 -14.15 -31.30
C LEU A 13 -9.49 -13.12 -31.20
N ILE A 14 -9.54 -12.31 -30.14
CA ILE A 14 -10.34 -11.08 -30.05
C ILE A 14 -9.43 -9.87 -30.34
N ALA A 15 -8.63 -9.97 -31.40
CA ALA A 15 -7.74 -8.91 -31.88
C ALA A 15 -8.54 -7.77 -32.54
N GLY A 16 -9.26 -7.02 -31.73
CA GLY A 16 -10.09 -5.89 -32.12
C GLY A 16 -10.62 -5.17 -30.89
N ALA A 17 -10.02 -4.01 -30.59
CA ALA A 17 -10.27 -3.16 -29.43
C ALA A 17 -9.63 -3.66 -28.10
N ALA A 18 -8.45 -3.11 -27.78
CA ALA A 18 -7.72 -3.20 -26.51
C ALA A 18 -7.30 -1.78 -26.08
N TYR A 19 -7.35 -1.40 -24.79
CA TYR A 19 -7.63 0.00 -24.45
C TYR A 19 -6.89 0.57 -23.12
N ALA A 20 -7.09 1.81 -22.57
CA ALA A 20 -6.21 2.56 -21.57
C ALA A 20 -6.68 3.05 -20.14
N GLN A 21 -5.72 3.56 -19.30
CA GLN A 21 -5.72 3.75 -17.80
C GLN A 21 -5.47 5.21 -17.30
N GLU A 22 -5.77 5.55 -16.02
CA GLU A 22 -5.48 6.86 -15.35
C GLU A 22 -4.07 7.00 -14.70
N THR A 23 -3.00 7.12 -15.48
CA THR A 23 -1.71 7.71 -14.99
C THR A 23 -1.45 9.10 -15.59
N THR A 24 -2.54 9.74 -15.98
CA THR A 24 -2.62 10.90 -16.88
C THR A 24 -3.91 11.65 -16.57
N GLY A 25 -4.01 12.91 -16.98
CA GLY A 25 -5.29 13.61 -17.06
C GLY A 25 -5.80 13.72 -18.50
N GLN A 26 -6.89 14.47 -18.68
CA GLN A 26 -7.44 14.84 -19.98
C GLN A 26 -7.89 16.30 -20.00
N ILE A 27 -7.90 16.88 -21.20
CA ILE A 27 -8.51 18.18 -21.47
C ILE A 27 -9.74 17.96 -22.35
N ARG A 28 -10.85 18.58 -21.98
CA ARG A 28 -12.09 18.64 -22.77
C ARG A 28 -12.46 20.11 -22.95
N GLY A 29 -13.21 20.42 -23.99
CA GLY A 29 -13.63 21.80 -24.17
C GLY A 29 -14.60 22.01 -25.31
N ALA A 30 -15.06 23.24 -25.42
CA ALA A 30 -15.88 23.74 -26.51
C ALA A 30 -15.31 25.07 -27.01
N VAL A 31 -15.48 25.34 -28.30
CA VAL A 31 -15.13 26.62 -28.92
C VAL A 31 -16.40 27.31 -29.39
N VAL A 32 -16.52 28.58 -29.07
CA VAL A 32 -17.67 29.44 -29.40
C VAL A 32 -17.21 30.73 -30.07
N ASP A 33 -18.12 31.38 -30.79
CA ASP A 33 -17.97 32.74 -31.26
C ASP A 33 -18.42 33.77 -30.19
N PRO A 34 -18.22 35.08 -30.41
CA PRO A 34 -18.57 36.11 -29.42
C PRO A 34 -20.08 36.29 -29.21
N ASP A 35 -20.93 35.66 -30.03
CA ASP A 35 -22.38 35.59 -29.85
C ASP A 35 -22.81 34.32 -29.08
N GLY A 36 -21.84 33.47 -28.67
CA GLY A 36 -22.04 32.23 -27.93
C GLY A 36 -22.42 31.03 -28.81
N ALA A 37 -22.28 31.12 -30.13
CA ALA A 37 -22.57 30.01 -31.04
C ALA A 37 -21.37 29.08 -31.20
N ALA A 38 -21.62 27.77 -31.18
CA ALA A 38 -20.57 26.75 -31.31
C ALA A 38 -19.83 26.82 -32.66
N LEU A 39 -18.50 26.77 -32.63
CA LEU A 39 -17.62 26.85 -33.80
C LEU A 39 -17.05 25.48 -34.20
N PRO A 40 -17.61 24.80 -35.23
CA PRO A 40 -17.06 23.57 -35.79
C PRO A 40 -15.86 23.84 -36.71
N GLY A 41 -14.94 22.86 -36.82
CA GLY A 41 -13.80 22.93 -37.74
C GLY A 41 -12.61 23.76 -37.26
N VAL A 42 -12.63 24.25 -36.01
CA VAL A 42 -11.49 24.93 -35.38
C VAL A 42 -10.39 23.91 -35.15
N THR A 43 -9.17 24.23 -35.56
CA THR A 43 -7.98 23.41 -35.31
C THR A 43 -7.40 23.79 -33.94
N ILE A 44 -7.45 22.85 -32.99
CA ILE A 44 -6.87 22.98 -31.65
C ILE A 44 -5.57 22.20 -31.61
N THR A 45 -4.46 22.84 -31.25
CA THR A 45 -3.21 22.16 -30.92
C THR A 45 -2.91 22.32 -29.44
N VAL A 46 -2.75 21.20 -28.75
CA VAL A 46 -2.24 21.14 -27.38
C VAL A 46 -0.75 20.81 -27.40
N GLU A 47 0.07 21.58 -26.70
CA GLU A 47 1.53 21.41 -26.62
C GLU A 47 1.95 21.26 -25.15
N ASN A 48 2.72 20.23 -24.82
CA ASN A 48 3.30 20.05 -23.49
C ASN A 48 4.51 20.98 -23.32
N ASN A 49 4.41 21.99 -22.44
CA ASN A 49 5.43 23.04 -22.33
C ASN A 49 6.81 22.53 -21.85
N ALA A 50 6.88 21.35 -21.22
CA ALA A 50 8.13 20.77 -20.74
C ALA A 50 8.80 19.88 -21.81
N THR A 51 8.04 19.16 -22.61
CA THR A 51 8.55 18.13 -23.54
C THR A 51 8.42 18.52 -25.01
N GLY A 52 7.75 19.61 -25.37
CA GLY A 52 7.51 20.01 -26.76
C GLY A 52 6.61 19.05 -27.56
N MET A 53 6.03 18.04 -26.91
CA MET A 53 5.10 17.10 -27.54
C MET A 53 3.76 17.78 -27.82
N ASP A 54 3.35 17.78 -29.08
CA ASP A 54 2.14 18.43 -29.56
C ASP A 54 1.13 17.45 -30.18
N ARG A 55 -0.16 17.73 -29.99
CA ARG A 55 -1.26 16.98 -30.60
C ARG A 55 -2.33 17.92 -31.10
N THR A 56 -2.91 17.58 -32.25
CA THR A 56 -3.99 18.37 -32.85
C THR A 56 -5.32 17.61 -32.81
N SER A 57 -6.41 18.35 -32.59
CA SER A 57 -7.81 17.89 -32.68
C SER A 57 -8.61 18.96 -33.43
N ILE A 58 -9.67 18.57 -34.13
CA ILE A 58 -10.57 19.49 -34.83
C ILE A 58 -11.91 19.50 -34.09
N THR A 59 -12.52 20.66 -33.90
CA THR A 59 -13.81 20.76 -33.21
C THR A 59 -14.95 20.14 -34.00
N ASP A 60 -15.83 19.42 -33.30
CA ASP A 60 -16.99 18.76 -33.88
C ASP A 60 -18.15 19.72 -34.21
N GLY A 61 -19.29 19.18 -34.67
CA GLY A 61 -20.49 19.96 -35.00
C GLY A 61 -21.14 20.73 -33.83
N LYS A 62 -20.65 20.56 -32.60
CA LYS A 62 -21.02 21.31 -31.39
C LYS A 62 -19.86 22.18 -30.87
N GLY A 63 -18.80 22.36 -31.65
CA GLY A 63 -17.59 23.07 -31.25
C GLY A 63 -16.72 22.30 -30.25
N ALA A 64 -17.02 21.03 -29.96
CA ALA A 64 -16.36 20.29 -28.89
C ALA A 64 -15.04 19.64 -29.34
N PHE A 65 -14.07 19.56 -28.43
CA PHE A 65 -12.78 18.88 -28.62
C PHE A 65 -12.33 18.10 -27.36
N ARG A 66 -11.36 17.19 -27.52
CA ARG A 66 -10.78 16.39 -26.42
C ARG A 66 -9.33 15.99 -26.69
N PHE A 67 -8.51 16.06 -25.64
CA PHE A 67 -7.20 15.42 -25.55
C PHE A 67 -7.14 14.51 -24.32
N ALA A 68 -7.18 13.20 -24.54
CA ALA A 68 -7.04 12.18 -23.49
C ALA A 68 -5.59 11.66 -23.36
N ALA A 69 -5.26 11.04 -22.23
CA ALA A 69 -3.93 10.55 -21.85
C ALA A 69 -2.81 11.60 -21.97
N LEU A 70 -3.04 12.77 -21.37
CA LEU A 70 -2.01 13.79 -21.21
C LEU A 70 -1.28 13.59 -19.87
N PRO A 71 0.04 13.39 -19.84
CA PRO A 71 0.82 13.36 -18.60
C PRO A 71 0.59 14.63 -17.77
N PRO A 72 0.59 14.58 -16.43
CA PRO A 72 0.45 15.79 -15.60
C PRO A 72 1.52 16.85 -15.92
N GLY A 73 1.14 18.11 -15.78
CA GLY A 73 1.99 19.26 -16.12
C GLY A 73 1.24 20.40 -16.81
N THR A 74 1.98 21.39 -17.28
CA THR A 74 1.43 22.59 -17.94
C THR A 74 1.49 22.47 -19.45
N TYR A 75 0.38 22.81 -20.10
CA TYR A 75 0.18 22.75 -21.54
C TYR A 75 -0.22 24.12 -22.09
N SER A 76 0.11 24.35 -23.36
CA SER A 76 -0.43 25.45 -24.15
C SER A 76 -1.51 24.91 -25.10
N LEU A 77 -2.70 25.48 -25.11
CA LEU A 77 -3.68 25.26 -26.17
C LEU A 77 -3.64 26.44 -27.14
N THR A 78 -3.55 26.15 -28.43
CA THR A 78 -3.63 27.14 -29.51
C THR A 78 -4.80 26.78 -30.42
N SER A 79 -5.71 27.73 -30.63
CA SER A 79 -6.92 27.56 -31.45
C SER A 79 -6.85 28.42 -32.70
N THR A 80 -7.09 27.81 -33.86
CA THR A 80 -6.97 28.46 -35.17
C THR A 80 -8.16 28.11 -36.07
N LEU A 81 -8.75 29.15 -36.68
CA LEU A 81 -9.82 29.03 -37.67
C LEU A 81 -9.73 30.24 -38.64
N ASP A 82 -9.92 30.01 -39.94
CA ASP A 82 -9.85 31.07 -40.94
C ASP A 82 -10.93 32.14 -40.70
N GLY A 83 -10.50 33.41 -40.62
CA GLY A 83 -11.38 34.56 -40.35
C GLY A 83 -11.52 34.92 -38.86
N PHE A 84 -10.88 34.17 -37.97
CA PHE A 84 -10.82 34.42 -36.54
C PHE A 84 -9.39 34.75 -36.09
N GLN A 85 -9.26 35.42 -34.94
CA GLN A 85 -7.97 35.63 -34.28
C GLN A 85 -7.44 34.31 -33.69
N THR A 86 -6.11 34.20 -33.56
CA THR A 86 -5.51 33.01 -32.93
C THR A 86 -5.64 33.14 -31.41
N HIS A 87 -6.35 32.21 -30.78
CA HIS A 87 -6.48 32.18 -29.31
C HIS A 87 -5.42 31.25 -28.71
N LYS A 88 -4.66 31.72 -27.70
CA LYS A 88 -3.74 30.89 -26.93
C LYS A 88 -4.04 30.97 -25.43
N THR A 89 -4.11 29.81 -24.76
CA THR A 89 -4.31 29.74 -23.30
C THR A 89 -3.41 28.67 -22.68
N ALA A 90 -3.06 28.85 -21.41
CA ALA A 90 -2.28 27.89 -20.63
C ALA A 90 -3.21 27.07 -19.72
N VAL A 91 -2.99 25.75 -19.65
CA VAL A 91 -3.79 24.81 -18.87
C VAL A 91 -2.88 23.91 -18.05
N ARG A 92 -3.22 23.66 -16.78
CA ARG A 92 -2.60 22.60 -15.97
C ARG A 92 -3.44 21.33 -16.07
N VAL A 93 -2.81 20.23 -16.47
CA VAL A 93 -3.36 18.87 -16.38
C VAL A 93 -2.84 18.23 -15.09
N VAL A 94 -3.73 17.57 -14.35
CA VAL A 94 -3.42 16.85 -13.11
C VAL A 94 -3.80 15.36 -13.23
N LEU A 95 -3.22 14.52 -12.39
CA LEU A 95 -3.44 13.08 -12.32
C LEU A 95 -4.93 12.73 -12.10
N GLY A 96 -5.50 11.94 -13.01
CA GLY A 96 -6.92 11.55 -12.98
C GLY A 96 -7.90 12.72 -13.11
N GLY A 97 -7.43 13.89 -13.54
CA GLY A 97 -8.24 15.10 -13.66
C GLY A 97 -8.76 15.33 -15.07
N THR A 98 -9.98 15.85 -15.17
CA THR A 98 -10.55 16.37 -16.41
C THR A 98 -10.59 17.90 -16.34
N HIS A 99 -9.74 18.58 -17.11
CA HIS A 99 -9.81 20.03 -17.21
C HIS A 99 -10.74 20.45 -18.35
N PHE A 100 -11.79 21.20 -18.03
CA PHE A 100 -12.72 21.77 -19.01
C PHE A 100 -12.31 23.20 -19.39
N VAL A 101 -12.29 23.49 -20.69
CA VAL A 101 -11.96 24.82 -21.24
C VAL A 101 -13.03 25.25 -22.23
N GLU A 102 -13.63 26.41 -22.02
CA GLU A 102 -14.40 27.11 -23.04
C GLU A 102 -13.51 28.17 -23.70
N LEU A 103 -13.54 28.24 -25.02
CA LEU A 103 -12.67 29.11 -25.82
C LEU A 103 -13.54 30.01 -26.70
N ASP A 104 -13.60 31.30 -26.35
CA ASP A 104 -14.19 32.35 -27.20
C ASP A 104 -13.16 32.79 -28.26
N MET A 105 -13.50 32.61 -29.53
CA MET A 105 -12.72 33.07 -30.66
C MET A 105 -13.32 34.34 -31.27
N ALA A 106 -12.64 35.47 -31.05
CA ALA A 106 -12.99 36.74 -31.67
C ALA A 106 -12.73 36.74 -33.19
N LEU A 107 -13.62 37.40 -33.93
CA LEU A 107 -13.45 37.68 -35.37
C LEU A 107 -12.28 38.63 -35.60
N GLY A 108 -11.37 38.29 -36.53
CA GLY A 108 -10.22 39.14 -36.84
C GLY A 108 -9.18 38.48 -37.73
N ALA A 109 -8.01 39.11 -37.85
CA ALA A 109 -6.91 38.56 -38.62
C ALA A 109 -6.16 37.49 -37.80
N ILE A 110 -5.77 36.39 -38.47
CA ILE A 110 -5.06 35.24 -37.88
C ILE A 110 -3.78 35.65 -37.12
N THR A 111 -3.18 36.79 -37.48
CA THR A 111 -1.95 37.33 -36.88
C THR A 111 -2.10 37.89 -35.46
N ASP A 112 -3.32 38.18 -35.01
CA ASP A 112 -3.55 38.68 -33.67
C ASP A 112 -3.63 37.48 -32.71
N VAL A 113 -2.73 37.43 -31.72
CA VAL A 113 -2.71 36.40 -30.68
C VAL A 113 -3.25 37.00 -29.38
N ILE A 114 -4.36 36.47 -28.88
CA ILE A 114 -4.83 36.75 -27.52
C ILE A 114 -4.29 35.65 -26.60
N GLU A 115 -3.55 36.05 -25.57
CA GLU A 115 -3.09 35.17 -24.50
C GLU A 115 -3.96 35.38 -23.26
N VAL A 116 -4.71 34.33 -22.86
CA VAL A 116 -5.57 34.36 -21.67
C VAL A 116 -4.99 33.44 -20.60
N THR A 117 -4.75 33.98 -19.41
CA THR A 117 -4.44 33.19 -18.21
C THR A 117 -5.73 32.89 -17.46
N GLY A 118 -6.32 31.72 -17.70
CA GLY A 118 -7.41 31.19 -16.88
C GLY A 118 -6.89 30.60 -15.56
N GLU A 119 -7.56 30.86 -14.46
CA GLU A 119 -7.33 30.14 -13.20
C GLU A 119 -8.16 28.84 -13.21
N ALA A 120 -7.64 27.76 -12.62
CA ALA A 120 -8.33 26.48 -12.63
C ALA A 120 -9.59 26.53 -11.72
N PRO A 121 -10.72 25.93 -12.12
CA PRO A 121 -11.94 25.96 -11.32
C PRO A 121 -11.73 25.26 -9.96
N LEU A 122 -12.18 25.90 -8.88
CA LEU A 122 -12.02 25.40 -7.50
C LEU A 122 -12.99 24.28 -7.12
N VAL A 123 -13.88 23.88 -8.03
CA VAL A 123 -14.85 22.79 -7.87
C VAL A 123 -14.75 21.89 -9.09
N ASP A 124 -14.38 20.63 -8.88
CA ASP A 124 -14.34 19.62 -9.94
C ASP A 124 -15.74 19.04 -10.19
N VAL A 125 -16.46 19.60 -11.16
CA VAL A 125 -17.79 19.13 -11.61
C VAL A 125 -17.75 17.84 -12.45
N THR A 126 -16.61 17.14 -12.51
CA THR A 126 -16.39 15.94 -13.34
C THR A 126 -16.23 14.66 -12.53
N SER A 127 -16.06 14.78 -11.20
CA SER A 127 -15.74 13.65 -10.31
C SER A 127 -16.65 13.54 -9.09
N THR A 128 -17.03 12.29 -8.76
CA THR A 128 -17.66 11.87 -7.50
C THR A 128 -16.64 11.54 -6.40
N VAL A 129 -15.35 11.45 -6.74
CA VAL A 129 -14.30 10.97 -5.83
C VAL A 129 -14.16 11.90 -4.64
N SER A 130 -14.20 11.33 -3.44
CA SER A 130 -13.77 12.03 -2.23
C SER A 130 -12.26 11.87 -2.08
N GLY A 131 -11.54 12.97 -1.89
CA GLY A 131 -10.08 12.92 -1.89
C GLY A 131 -9.40 14.27 -2.09
N ILE A 132 -8.12 14.22 -2.45
CA ILE A 132 -7.29 15.35 -2.90
C ILE A 132 -6.32 14.88 -4.00
N THR A 133 -5.89 15.79 -4.88
CA THR A 133 -4.71 15.62 -5.74
C THR A 133 -3.75 16.77 -5.46
N VAL A 134 -2.48 16.47 -5.20
CA VAL A 134 -1.47 17.44 -4.77
C VAL A 134 -0.18 17.28 -5.56
N GLY A 135 0.33 18.38 -6.14
CA GLY A 135 1.67 18.43 -6.72
C GLY A 135 2.73 18.58 -5.63
N THR A 136 3.74 17.71 -5.65
CA THR A 136 4.75 17.61 -4.57
C THR A 136 5.61 18.87 -4.47
N ASP A 137 5.96 19.50 -5.59
CA ASP A 137 6.74 20.75 -5.59
C ASP A 137 5.94 21.94 -5.02
N GLN A 138 4.62 21.97 -5.24
CA GLN A 138 3.75 22.98 -4.61
C GLN A 138 3.61 22.72 -3.11
N LEU A 139 3.53 21.45 -2.70
CA LEU A 139 3.44 21.02 -1.31
C LEU A 139 4.72 21.41 -0.55
N ASN A 140 5.89 21.01 -1.08
CA ASN A 140 7.22 21.34 -0.60
C ASN A 140 7.46 22.84 -0.43
N ALA A 141 7.00 23.66 -1.39
CA ALA A 141 7.20 25.10 -1.35
C ALA A 141 6.30 25.84 -0.33
N ARG A 142 5.34 25.17 0.31
CA ARG A 142 4.26 25.83 1.08
C ARG A 142 3.94 25.23 2.44
N MET A 143 4.13 23.92 2.65
CA MET A 143 3.68 23.25 3.88
C MET A 143 4.78 22.34 4.46
N PRO A 144 5.09 22.45 5.76
CA PRO A 144 5.96 21.51 6.46
C PRO A 144 5.17 20.23 6.77
N VAL A 145 5.16 19.31 5.80
CA VAL A 145 4.61 17.95 5.97
C VAL A 145 5.76 16.94 5.97
N GLN A 146 5.59 15.84 6.70
CA GLN A 146 6.50 14.70 6.59
C GLN A 146 6.46 14.12 5.17
N ARG A 147 7.59 13.56 4.71
CA ARG A 147 7.93 13.48 3.29
C ARG A 147 7.49 12.18 2.59
N GLU A 148 6.40 11.60 3.07
CA GLU A 148 5.88 10.30 2.64
C GLU A 148 4.42 10.41 2.19
N ALA A 149 4.00 9.52 1.29
CA ALA A 149 2.65 9.56 0.71
C ALA A 149 1.53 9.35 1.75
N SER A 150 1.80 8.61 2.83
CA SER A 150 0.96 8.44 4.02
C SER A 150 0.60 9.79 4.67
N TYR A 151 1.60 10.64 4.93
CA TYR A 151 1.41 11.96 5.52
C TYR A 151 0.80 12.98 4.54
N VAL A 152 1.00 12.81 3.23
CA VAL A 152 0.23 13.59 2.24
C VAL A 152 -1.24 13.20 2.27
N ALA A 153 -1.56 11.91 2.45
CA ALA A 153 -2.93 11.44 2.60
C ALA A 153 -3.62 11.88 3.89
N MET A 154 -2.88 12.22 4.95
CA MET A 154 -3.41 12.89 6.15
C MET A 154 -3.99 14.28 5.87
N LEU A 155 -3.66 14.92 4.74
CA LEU A 155 -4.29 16.16 4.28
C LEU A 155 -5.68 15.93 3.67
N ALA A 156 -6.02 14.68 3.32
CA ALA A 156 -7.32 14.34 2.75
C ALA A 156 -8.38 14.23 3.85
N PRO A 157 -9.62 14.72 3.63
CA PRO A 157 -10.66 14.61 4.65
C PRO A 157 -11.08 13.15 4.89
N ALA A 158 -11.30 12.82 6.15
CA ALA A 158 -11.57 11.47 6.68
C ALA A 158 -10.37 10.51 6.71
N THR A 159 -9.13 11.01 6.61
CA THR A 159 -7.91 10.24 6.94
C THR A 159 -7.48 10.47 8.39
N VAL A 160 -7.05 9.42 9.10
CA VAL A 160 -6.39 9.49 10.40
C VAL A 160 -5.13 8.62 10.42
N VAL A 161 -4.19 8.90 11.34
CA VAL A 161 -2.99 8.07 11.53
C VAL A 161 -3.42 6.70 12.08
N GLY A 162 -2.78 5.63 11.62
CA GLY A 162 -2.97 4.30 12.18
C GLY A 162 -2.45 4.16 13.61
N ASP A 163 -2.85 3.09 14.29
CA ASP A 163 -2.19 2.70 15.53
C ASP A 163 -0.74 2.28 15.22
N THR A 164 0.23 2.84 15.95
CA THR A 164 1.66 2.59 15.74
C THR A 164 2.06 1.15 16.04
N ALA A 165 1.23 0.38 16.75
CA ALA A 165 1.41 -1.07 16.91
C ALA A 165 1.38 -1.84 15.58
N PHE A 166 0.78 -1.29 14.51
CA PHE A 166 0.80 -1.85 13.16
C PHE A 166 1.92 -1.29 12.27
N ASN A 167 2.67 -0.28 12.73
CA ASN A 167 3.87 0.16 12.02
C ASN A 167 4.97 -0.87 12.28
N GLY A 168 5.31 -1.64 11.23
CA GLY A 168 6.39 -2.62 11.29
C GLY A 168 7.77 -1.96 11.38
N ARG A 169 8.81 -2.79 11.54
CA ARG A 169 10.21 -2.35 11.53
C ARG A 169 10.73 -2.13 10.10
N THR A 170 10.02 -1.32 9.33
CA THR A 170 10.38 -0.95 7.95
C THR A 170 10.49 0.57 7.88
N PRO A 171 11.62 1.14 7.47
CA PRO A 171 11.77 2.59 7.36
C PRO A 171 10.69 3.23 6.47
N GLY A 172 10.05 4.29 6.97
CA GLY A 172 8.96 4.99 6.28
C GLY A 172 7.62 4.24 6.24
N GLN A 173 7.45 3.15 6.98
CA GLN A 173 6.17 2.44 7.09
C GLN A 173 5.23 3.13 8.10
N ASN A 174 4.57 4.19 7.66
CA ASN A 174 3.53 4.88 8.43
C ASN A 174 2.14 4.56 7.87
N ASN A 175 1.39 3.71 8.57
CA ASN A 175 0.06 3.29 8.12
C ASN A 175 -1.02 4.34 8.48
N ILE A 176 -2.11 4.38 7.71
CA ILE A 176 -3.20 5.34 7.84
C ILE A 176 -4.56 4.66 7.70
N SER A 177 -5.59 5.16 8.38
CA SER A 177 -6.97 4.76 8.18
C SER A 177 -7.68 5.81 7.31
N MET A 178 -8.43 5.36 6.31
CA MET A 178 -9.29 6.22 5.49
C MET A 178 -10.76 5.86 5.71
N SER A 179 -11.59 6.87 5.96
CA SER A 179 -13.05 6.75 6.06
C SER A 179 -13.54 5.68 7.06
N GLY A 180 -12.74 5.38 8.09
CA GLY A 180 -13.05 4.41 9.15
C GLY A 180 -12.62 2.96 8.89
N ALA A 181 -12.00 2.67 7.74
CA ALA A 181 -11.43 1.35 7.44
C ALA A 181 -10.17 1.05 8.25
N SER A 182 -9.79 -0.21 8.36
CA SER A 182 -8.52 -0.66 8.90
C SER A 182 -7.34 -0.11 8.10
N VAL A 183 -6.19 -0.02 8.76
CA VAL A 183 -4.94 0.49 8.19
C VAL A 183 -4.40 -0.42 7.07
N ALA A 184 -4.77 -1.71 7.09
CA ALA A 184 -4.41 -2.72 6.11
C ALA A 184 -5.31 -2.74 4.85
N GLU A 185 -6.36 -1.92 4.81
CA GLU A 185 -7.40 -1.96 3.77
C GLU A 185 -7.20 -0.93 2.64
N ASN A 186 -6.02 -0.29 2.57
CA ASN A 186 -5.71 0.72 1.56
C ASN A 186 -4.91 0.13 0.39
N SER A 187 -5.10 0.67 -0.82
CA SER A 187 -4.28 0.36 -1.99
C SER A 187 -3.29 1.48 -2.29
N TYR A 188 -2.02 1.13 -2.49
CA TYR A 188 -0.94 2.03 -2.86
C TYR A 188 -0.47 1.72 -4.28
N GLN A 189 -0.40 2.75 -5.13
CA GLN A 189 -0.03 2.62 -6.53
C GLN A 189 0.99 3.69 -6.94
N VAL A 190 1.97 3.30 -7.76
CA VAL A 190 2.93 4.22 -8.38
C VAL A 190 3.02 3.94 -9.88
N ASN A 191 2.85 4.99 -10.69
CA ASN A 191 2.71 4.90 -12.15
C ASN A 191 1.71 3.81 -12.60
N GLY A 192 0.65 3.56 -11.82
CA GLY A 192 -0.38 2.55 -12.06
C GLY A 192 -0.06 1.11 -11.63
N LEU A 193 1.16 0.83 -11.14
CA LEU A 193 1.51 -0.47 -10.53
C LEU A 193 1.06 -0.50 -9.07
N ASN A 194 0.40 -1.57 -8.64
CA ASN A 194 0.12 -1.86 -7.22
C ASN A 194 1.41 -2.21 -6.48
N ILE A 195 1.73 -1.43 -5.44
CA ILE A 195 2.89 -1.60 -4.56
C ILE A 195 2.50 -1.85 -3.10
N THR A 196 1.21 -2.12 -2.84
CA THR A 196 0.68 -2.49 -1.52
C THR A 196 1.32 -3.79 -1.05
N ASN A 197 1.73 -3.88 0.22
CA ASN A 197 2.22 -5.10 0.85
C ASN A 197 1.12 -6.18 0.87
N PHE A 198 1.19 -7.17 -0.03
CA PHE A 198 0.13 -8.20 -0.16
C PHE A 198 0.15 -9.26 0.94
N ARG A 199 1.24 -9.36 1.72
CA ARG A 199 1.34 -10.36 2.79
C ARG A 199 0.38 -10.05 3.92
N ASN A 200 0.20 -8.78 4.28
CA ASN A 200 -0.65 -8.37 5.41
C ASN A 200 -1.40 -7.03 5.22
N GLY A 201 -1.33 -6.39 4.05
CA GLY A 201 -1.96 -5.09 3.76
C GLY A 201 -1.27 -3.87 4.38
N LEU A 202 -0.28 -4.06 5.26
CA LEU A 202 0.35 -2.97 6.01
C LEU A 202 1.45 -2.29 5.18
N GLY A 203 1.13 -1.12 4.64
CA GLY A 203 2.05 -0.24 3.93
C GLY A 203 2.34 -0.67 2.48
N SER A 204 3.42 -0.13 1.95
CA SER A 204 3.85 -0.32 0.55
C SER A 204 5.37 -0.23 0.42
N THR A 205 5.89 -0.51 -0.77
CA THR A 205 7.19 0.05 -1.20
C THR A 205 7.23 1.55 -0.90
N MET A 206 8.35 2.01 -0.35
CA MET A 206 8.57 3.39 0.04
C MET A 206 8.98 4.20 -1.20
N VAL A 207 8.29 5.31 -1.46
CA VAL A 207 8.55 6.19 -2.61
C VAL A 207 8.74 7.63 -2.10
N PRO A 208 9.96 8.19 -2.12
CA PRO A 208 10.23 9.54 -1.60
C PRO A 208 9.46 10.62 -2.37
N MET A 209 8.88 11.58 -1.64
CA MET A 209 8.06 12.65 -2.23
C MET A 209 8.78 13.49 -3.29
N GLU A 210 10.10 13.64 -3.20
CA GLU A 210 10.96 14.29 -4.21
C GLU A 210 10.95 13.59 -5.57
N PHE A 211 10.79 12.27 -5.59
CA PHE A 211 10.73 11.46 -6.80
C PHE A 211 9.33 11.43 -7.43
N VAL A 212 8.31 11.82 -6.66
CA VAL A 212 6.91 11.91 -7.08
C VAL A 212 6.62 13.32 -7.63
N GLU A 213 5.82 13.43 -8.69
CA GLU A 213 5.34 14.69 -9.29
C GLU A 213 3.97 15.09 -8.69
N GLU A 214 3.02 14.15 -8.69
CA GLU A 214 1.71 14.33 -8.06
C GLU A 214 1.29 13.09 -7.26
N ILE A 215 0.64 13.32 -6.13
CA ILE A 215 0.00 12.33 -5.26
C ILE A 215 -1.51 12.58 -5.29
N GLN A 216 -2.28 11.55 -5.62
CA GLN A 216 -3.73 11.55 -5.60
C GLN A 216 -4.22 10.57 -4.54
N VAL A 217 -5.07 11.03 -3.63
CA VAL A 217 -5.59 10.27 -2.51
C VAL A 217 -7.11 10.19 -2.65
N LYS A 218 -7.64 8.99 -2.89
CA LYS A 218 -9.07 8.71 -3.07
C LYS A 218 -9.62 8.02 -1.81
N THR A 219 -10.34 8.75 -0.96
CA THR A 219 -10.93 8.26 0.31
C THR A 219 -12.35 7.68 0.15
N GLY A 220 -12.90 7.68 -1.07
CA GLY A 220 -14.18 7.05 -1.41
C GLY A 220 -14.72 7.48 -2.79
N GLY A 221 -15.76 6.83 -3.28
CA GLY A 221 -16.46 7.16 -4.53
C GLY A 221 -15.63 6.95 -5.81
N TYR A 222 -14.68 6.02 -5.78
CA TYR A 222 -13.72 5.78 -6.85
C TYR A 222 -14.20 4.74 -7.89
N ALA A 223 -13.63 4.84 -9.09
CA ALA A 223 -14.03 4.12 -10.30
C ALA A 223 -13.77 2.60 -10.23
N ALA A 224 -14.43 1.83 -11.12
CA ALA A 224 -14.31 0.37 -11.21
C ALA A 224 -12.92 -0.13 -11.63
N GLU A 225 -12.05 0.78 -12.07
CA GLU A 225 -10.65 0.51 -12.40
C GLU A 225 -9.76 0.26 -11.17
N TYR A 226 -10.28 0.60 -9.98
CA TYR A 226 -9.70 0.33 -8.67
C TYR A 226 -10.56 -0.72 -7.94
N GLY A 227 -9.89 -1.56 -7.16
CA GLY A 227 -10.47 -2.60 -6.30
C GLY A 227 -9.42 -3.07 -5.30
N ARG A 228 -9.62 -4.26 -4.71
CA ARG A 228 -8.74 -4.82 -3.65
C ARG A 228 -8.48 -3.85 -2.49
N SER A 229 -9.47 -3.05 -2.15
CA SER A 229 -9.41 -2.01 -1.12
C SER A 229 -10.83 -1.67 -0.68
N THR A 230 -11.05 -1.70 0.63
CA THR A 230 -12.26 -1.24 1.31
C THR A 230 -12.01 0.13 1.98
N GLY A 231 -10.75 0.49 2.24
CA GLY A 231 -10.32 1.81 2.71
C GLY A 231 -10.30 2.84 1.59
N GLY A 232 -9.11 3.26 1.17
CA GLY A 232 -8.91 4.18 0.04
C GLY A 232 -7.73 3.82 -0.86
N VAL A 233 -7.46 4.68 -1.84
CA VAL A 233 -6.40 4.50 -2.84
C VAL A 233 -5.45 5.68 -2.84
N ILE A 234 -4.15 5.41 -2.67
CA ILE A 234 -3.05 6.36 -2.86
C ILE A 234 -2.43 6.07 -4.24
N ASN A 235 -2.63 6.98 -5.20
CA ASN A 235 -2.10 6.89 -6.57
C ASN A 235 -1.01 7.95 -6.76
N MET A 236 0.19 7.53 -7.16
CA MET A 236 1.35 8.40 -7.33
C MET A 236 1.86 8.34 -8.77
N VAL A 237 2.37 9.46 -9.29
CA VAL A 237 3.13 9.48 -10.55
C VAL A 237 4.50 10.08 -10.36
N THR A 238 5.54 9.41 -10.86
CA THR A 238 6.92 9.84 -10.67
C THR A 238 7.31 10.97 -11.63
N LYS A 239 8.25 11.81 -11.19
CA LYS A 239 8.84 12.87 -12.02
C LYS A 239 9.42 12.31 -13.31
N SER A 240 9.38 13.14 -14.34
CA SER A 240 9.76 12.82 -15.73
C SER A 240 10.76 13.86 -16.24
N GLY A 241 11.54 13.52 -17.27
CA GLY A 241 12.49 14.47 -17.86
C GLY A 241 11.82 15.49 -18.80
N SER A 242 12.54 16.57 -19.13
CA SER A 242 12.05 17.65 -20.01
C SER A 242 13.08 18.06 -21.08
N ASN A 243 12.72 18.98 -21.98
CA ASN A 243 13.60 19.47 -23.04
C ASN A 243 14.77 20.34 -22.55
N SER A 244 14.65 20.91 -21.35
CA SER A 244 15.74 21.57 -20.62
C SER A 244 16.41 20.56 -19.68
N LEU A 245 17.68 20.81 -19.34
CA LEU A 245 18.31 20.10 -18.24
C LEU A 245 17.89 20.79 -16.93
N HIS A 246 17.39 20.02 -15.98
CA HIS A 246 17.01 20.48 -14.64
C HIS A 246 17.46 19.46 -13.59
N GLY A 247 17.54 19.90 -12.34
CA GLY A 247 17.87 19.05 -11.21
C GLY A 247 17.59 19.77 -9.90
N SER A 248 17.52 19.02 -8.82
CA SER A 248 17.32 19.54 -7.47
C SER A 248 18.36 18.95 -6.51
N PHE A 249 18.63 19.69 -5.45
CA PHE A 249 19.30 19.19 -4.26
C PHE A 249 18.53 19.69 -3.04
N SER A 250 18.22 18.80 -2.09
CA SER A 250 17.65 19.16 -0.79
C SER A 250 18.42 18.43 0.31
N LEU A 251 18.47 19.09 1.47
CA LEU A 251 19.07 18.57 2.69
C LEU A 251 18.10 18.84 3.84
N PHE A 252 17.70 17.79 4.55
CA PHE A 252 16.90 17.87 5.76
C PHE A 252 17.72 17.33 6.92
N PHE A 253 17.56 17.97 8.07
CA PHE A 253 18.26 17.60 9.29
C PHE A 253 17.31 17.78 10.46
N GLU A 254 17.00 16.69 11.15
CA GLU A 254 16.13 16.62 12.32
C GLU A 254 17.00 16.25 13.54
N PRO A 255 17.80 17.19 14.08
CA PRO A 255 18.66 16.89 15.22
C PRO A 255 17.84 16.63 16.47
N GLU A 256 18.29 15.63 17.24
CA GLU A 256 17.79 15.30 18.59
C GLU A 256 17.66 16.57 19.46
N SER A 257 18.70 17.43 19.46
CA SER A 257 18.77 18.67 20.25
C SER A 257 17.68 19.73 19.98
N LEU A 258 16.83 19.55 18.96
CA LEU A 258 15.67 20.42 18.67
C LEU A 258 14.31 19.71 18.89
N GLN A 259 14.30 18.45 19.29
CA GLN A 259 13.09 17.69 19.59
C GLN A 259 12.65 17.94 21.04
N GLU A 260 11.34 17.84 21.30
CA GLU A 260 10.80 17.89 22.66
C GLU A 260 10.71 16.46 23.22
N GLN A 261 11.25 16.25 24.41
CA GLN A 261 11.25 14.93 25.04
C GLN A 261 9.82 14.48 25.39
N GLU A 262 9.45 13.27 24.97
CA GLU A 262 8.16 12.70 25.36
C GLU A 262 8.16 12.30 26.86
N PRO A 263 7.10 12.60 27.63
CA PRO A 263 7.01 12.17 29.02
C PRO A 263 6.97 10.64 29.17
N ASN A 264 7.66 10.12 30.19
CA ASN A 264 7.59 8.70 30.54
C ASN A 264 6.15 8.22 30.76
N THR A 265 5.85 7.03 30.25
CA THR A 265 4.60 6.31 30.56
C THR A 265 4.87 5.25 31.63
N TYR A 266 3.83 4.50 32.01
CA TYR A 266 3.99 3.33 32.89
C TYR A 266 4.70 2.14 32.20
N ALA A 267 4.66 2.07 30.86
CA ALA A 267 5.24 0.96 30.08
C ALA A 267 6.66 1.25 29.57
N SER A 268 6.95 2.52 29.25
CA SER A 268 8.17 2.96 28.58
C SER A 268 8.73 4.27 29.18
N PRO A 269 10.05 4.34 29.48
CA PRO A 269 10.73 5.56 29.90
C PRO A 269 11.13 6.40 28.67
N ASN A 270 10.13 7.04 28.06
CA ASN A 270 10.25 7.84 26.84
C ASN A 270 11.24 9.02 26.93
N GLN A 271 11.68 9.38 28.15
CA GLN A 271 12.72 10.39 28.39
C GLN A 271 14.12 10.01 27.87
N ASP A 272 14.37 8.71 27.64
CA ASP A 272 15.64 8.18 27.17
C ASP A 272 15.53 7.69 25.70
N GLU A 273 14.46 8.06 24.99
CA GLU A 273 14.36 7.91 23.54
C GLU A 273 14.96 9.13 22.84
N GLU A 274 15.79 8.87 21.84
CA GLU A 274 16.54 9.87 21.08
C GLU A 274 16.37 9.53 19.59
N ARG A 275 16.35 10.55 18.72
CA ARG A 275 16.38 10.34 17.27
C ARG A 275 17.12 11.47 16.57
N GLU A 276 18.00 11.15 15.63
CA GLU A 276 18.58 12.11 14.69
C GLU A 276 18.42 11.60 13.25
N VAL A 277 17.97 12.48 12.35
CA VAL A 277 17.81 12.18 10.92
C VAL A 277 18.58 13.17 10.06
N LEU A 278 19.34 12.67 9.11
CA LEU A 278 19.95 13.42 8.02
C LEU A 278 19.49 12.84 6.68
N GLU A 279 18.76 13.61 5.88
CA GLU A 279 18.32 13.21 4.54
C GLU A 279 18.93 14.15 3.49
N ALA A 280 19.66 13.58 2.52
CA ALA A 280 20.25 14.30 1.39
C ALA A 280 19.73 13.74 0.07
N ASN A 281 19.01 14.57 -0.69
CA ASN A 281 18.40 14.19 -1.97
C ASN A 281 19.09 14.91 -3.14
N ALA A 282 19.27 14.21 -4.25
CA ALA A 282 19.73 14.77 -5.51
C ALA A 282 18.90 14.23 -6.68
N SER A 283 18.50 15.12 -7.60
CA SER A 283 17.83 14.73 -8.85
C SER A 283 18.44 15.39 -10.09
N LEU A 284 18.31 14.72 -11.23
CA LEU A 284 18.67 15.26 -12.54
C LEU A 284 17.73 14.71 -13.61
N GLY A 285 17.14 15.59 -14.41
CA GLY A 285 16.26 15.24 -15.52
C GLY A 285 16.51 16.09 -16.77
N GLY A 286 16.19 15.52 -17.93
CA GLY A 286 16.37 16.20 -19.21
C GLY A 286 16.14 15.29 -20.42
N ALA A 287 16.45 15.81 -21.61
CA ALA A 287 16.30 15.10 -22.87
C ALA A 287 17.58 14.34 -23.26
N ILE A 288 17.44 13.06 -23.60
CA ILE A 288 18.42 12.31 -24.39
C ILE A 288 18.28 12.69 -25.88
N PHE A 289 17.03 12.71 -26.36
CA PHE A 289 16.66 13.26 -27.66
C PHE A 289 15.49 14.22 -27.44
N LYS A 290 15.68 15.50 -27.78
CA LYS A 290 14.64 16.51 -27.64
C LYS A 290 13.35 16.10 -28.32
N ASP A 291 12.24 16.49 -27.70
CA ASP A 291 10.87 16.22 -28.13
C ASP A 291 10.46 14.73 -28.15
N LYS A 292 11.37 13.81 -27.77
CA LYS A 292 11.17 12.36 -27.97
C LYS A 292 11.57 11.48 -26.79
N LEU A 293 12.80 11.57 -26.29
CA LEU A 293 13.34 10.65 -25.30
C LEU A 293 13.93 11.42 -24.13
N PHE A 294 13.39 11.20 -22.95
CA PHE A 294 13.72 11.91 -21.73
C PHE A 294 14.18 10.94 -20.64
N PHE A 295 14.99 11.44 -19.71
CA PHE A 295 15.42 10.72 -18.51
C PHE A 295 15.13 11.57 -17.28
N PHE A 296 14.88 10.88 -16.17
CA PHE A 296 14.91 11.44 -14.82
C PHE A 296 15.63 10.46 -13.90
N GLY A 297 16.56 10.93 -13.09
CA GLY A 297 17.29 10.15 -12.11
C GLY A 297 17.24 10.82 -10.75
N PHE A 298 17.17 10.01 -9.70
CA PHE A 298 17.04 10.43 -8.32
C PHE A 298 17.86 9.52 -7.40
N VAL A 299 18.53 10.14 -6.44
CA VAL A 299 19.20 9.48 -5.33
C VAL A 299 18.79 10.19 -4.05
N ARG A 300 18.47 9.41 -3.02
CA ARG A 300 18.38 9.88 -1.65
C ARG A 300 19.33 9.07 -0.79
N TYR A 301 20.12 9.74 0.04
CA TYR A 301 20.81 9.14 1.17
C TYR A 301 20.06 9.54 2.44
N THR A 302 19.71 8.57 3.26
CA THR A 302 19.11 8.80 4.58
C THR A 302 19.99 8.12 5.62
N ASP A 303 20.35 8.89 6.64
CA ASP A 303 21.00 8.47 7.87
C ASP A 303 19.96 8.73 8.97
N ASP A 304 19.33 7.68 9.50
CA ASP A 304 18.35 7.76 10.57
C ASP A 304 18.87 6.91 11.72
N SER A 305 18.99 7.51 12.90
CA SER A 305 19.44 6.86 14.12
C SER A 305 18.42 7.09 15.22
N LYS A 306 17.97 6.02 15.87
CA LYS A 306 16.93 6.05 16.90
C LYS A 306 17.28 5.16 18.07
N THR A 307 17.25 5.72 19.27
CA THR A 307 17.20 4.97 20.53
C THR A 307 15.75 4.80 20.94
N PHE A 308 15.30 3.56 21.17
CA PHE A 308 13.98 3.30 21.71
C PHE A 308 14.00 2.20 22.78
N ILE A 309 13.04 2.25 23.70
CA ILE A 309 12.98 1.31 24.82
C ILE A 309 11.72 0.48 24.66
N GLY A 310 11.93 -0.82 24.41
CA GLY A 310 10.83 -1.76 24.17
C GLY A 310 9.78 -1.69 25.28
N ALA A 311 8.53 -1.46 24.88
CA ALA A 311 7.41 -1.50 25.80
C ALA A 311 7.34 -2.89 26.45
N GLN A 312 7.29 -2.93 27.78
CA GLN A 312 7.09 -4.17 28.53
C GLN A 312 5.79 -4.07 29.29
N GLU A 313 5.01 -5.15 29.25
CA GLU A 313 3.75 -5.21 29.98
C GLU A 313 4.02 -5.31 31.48
N THR A 314 3.73 -4.19 32.15
CA THR A 314 3.37 -4.02 33.56
C THR A 314 4.38 -4.46 34.62
N GLY A 315 5.00 -3.50 35.33
CA GLY A 315 5.62 -3.73 36.64
C GLY A 315 6.72 -2.74 37.05
N ASP A 316 6.96 -2.61 38.36
CA ASP A 316 8.17 -1.95 38.93
C ASP A 316 9.41 -2.86 38.75
N VAL A 317 9.69 -3.28 37.52
CA VAL A 317 10.81 -4.19 37.22
C VAL A 317 12.09 -3.38 36.99
N GLY A 318 13.16 -3.74 37.69
CA GLY A 318 14.43 -3.02 37.60
C GLY A 318 15.19 -3.19 36.28
N SER A 319 14.86 -4.19 35.47
CA SER A 319 15.61 -4.55 34.25
C SER A 319 14.69 -4.67 33.04
N GLY A 320 15.13 -4.12 31.91
CA GLY A 320 14.52 -4.29 30.60
C GLY A 320 15.59 -4.30 29.49
N GLN A 321 15.16 -4.13 28.25
CA GLN A 321 16.03 -4.00 27.08
C GLN A 321 15.82 -2.63 26.40
N LEU A 322 16.92 -2.04 25.93
CA LEU A 322 16.97 -0.83 25.11
C LEU A 322 17.53 -1.23 23.74
N THR A 323 16.93 -0.74 22.67
CA THR A 323 17.39 -0.99 21.30
C THR A 323 17.80 0.34 20.66
N GLU A 324 19.04 0.41 20.20
CA GLU A 324 19.48 1.42 19.27
C GLU A 324 19.32 0.86 17.87
N SER A 325 18.72 1.63 16.96
CA SER A 325 18.46 1.23 15.58
C SER A 325 18.96 2.32 14.65
N SER A 326 19.62 1.94 13.57
CA SER A 326 20.11 2.87 12.56
C SER A 326 20.12 2.27 11.17
N PHE A 327 19.95 3.11 10.16
CA PHE A 327 20.24 2.74 8.77
C PHE A 327 20.84 3.92 8.01
N ALA A 328 21.74 3.62 7.07
CA ALA A 328 22.54 4.59 6.33
C ALA A 328 22.63 4.21 4.84
N GLU A 329 21.48 4.08 4.18
CA GLU A 329 21.38 3.48 2.84
C GLU A 329 20.88 4.44 1.73
N PRO A 330 21.36 4.26 0.49
CA PRO A 330 20.93 5.03 -0.66
C PRO A 330 19.68 4.44 -1.35
N TYR A 331 18.59 5.18 -1.35
CA TYR A 331 17.45 4.91 -2.24
C TYR A 331 17.78 5.37 -3.67
N TYR A 332 17.39 4.56 -4.66
CA TYR A 332 17.56 4.85 -6.08
C TYR A 332 16.22 4.96 -6.82
N GLY A 333 16.03 6.03 -7.60
CA GLY A 333 14.88 6.20 -8.49
C GLY A 333 15.33 6.56 -9.90
N GLY A 334 14.71 5.96 -10.91
CA GLY A 334 15.00 6.24 -12.32
C GLY A 334 13.75 6.14 -13.20
N LYS A 335 13.64 7.04 -14.19
CA LYS A 335 12.60 7.01 -15.21
C LYS A 335 13.15 7.32 -16.60
N ILE A 336 12.65 6.60 -17.60
CA ILE A 336 12.82 6.89 -19.02
C ILE A 336 11.44 7.07 -19.65
N ASP A 337 11.25 8.17 -20.37
CA ASP A 337 10.02 8.50 -21.10
C ASP A 337 10.33 8.60 -22.60
N TRP A 338 9.70 7.74 -23.42
CA TRP A 338 9.88 7.75 -24.87
C TRP A 338 8.57 8.02 -25.60
N ASN A 339 8.41 9.25 -26.09
CA ASN A 339 7.42 9.60 -27.10
C ASN A 339 7.92 9.10 -28.47
N ILE A 340 7.49 7.91 -28.86
CA ILE A 340 7.79 7.32 -30.19
C ILE A 340 7.16 8.21 -31.28
N THR A 341 5.92 8.62 -31.03
CA THR A 341 5.18 9.68 -31.73
C THR A 341 4.30 10.42 -30.71
N PRO A 342 3.67 11.55 -31.03
CA PRO A 342 2.74 12.21 -30.10
C PRO A 342 1.53 11.35 -29.69
N SER A 343 1.21 10.29 -30.45
CA SER A 343 0.14 9.34 -30.13
C SER A 343 0.64 8.04 -29.50
N HIS A 344 1.95 7.82 -29.36
CA HIS A 344 2.50 6.56 -28.87
C HIS A 344 3.70 6.79 -27.94
N ARG A 345 3.54 6.42 -26.67
CA ARG A 345 4.51 6.62 -25.59
C ARG A 345 4.86 5.29 -24.91
N VAL A 346 6.13 5.15 -24.52
CA VAL A 346 6.62 4.10 -23.62
C VAL A 346 7.25 4.77 -22.41
N GLU A 347 6.99 4.21 -21.22
CA GLU A 347 7.57 4.62 -19.95
C GLU A 347 8.24 3.41 -19.30
N ALA A 348 9.43 3.62 -18.73
CA ALA A 348 10.11 2.65 -17.88
C ALA A 348 10.50 3.34 -16.57
N THR A 349 10.15 2.75 -15.43
CA THR A 349 10.49 3.24 -14.09
C THR A 349 11.22 2.15 -13.32
N TYR A 350 12.23 2.55 -12.55
CA TYR A 350 12.96 1.74 -11.59
C TYR A 350 12.97 2.44 -10.24
N ILE A 351 12.75 1.68 -9.17
CA ILE A 351 12.76 2.10 -7.77
C ILE A 351 13.53 1.02 -6.98
N SER A 352 14.39 1.41 -6.05
CA SER A 352 14.98 0.52 -5.04
C SER A 352 14.89 1.18 -3.68
N ASP A 353 14.10 0.57 -2.79
CA ASP A 353 13.97 0.92 -1.37
C ASP A 353 14.61 -0.12 -0.43
N ASN A 354 15.52 -0.95 -0.96
CA ASN A 354 16.40 -1.81 -0.18
C ASN A 354 17.06 -1.03 0.98
N VAL A 355 17.03 -1.60 2.18
CA VAL A 355 17.69 -1.09 3.37
C VAL A 355 17.93 -2.21 4.39
N ASP A 356 19.17 -2.39 4.82
CA ASP A 356 19.51 -3.11 6.04
C ASP A 356 19.41 -2.14 7.23
N VAL A 357 18.45 -2.40 8.12
CA VAL A 357 18.37 -1.69 9.41
C VAL A 357 19.21 -2.45 10.44
N GLU A 358 20.29 -1.80 10.90
CA GLU A 358 21.13 -2.30 11.98
C GLU A 358 20.43 -2.01 13.32
N GLU A 359 20.39 -2.99 14.22
CA GLU A 359 19.92 -2.85 15.60
C GLU A 359 21.00 -3.30 16.57
N THR A 360 21.26 -2.57 17.65
CA THR A 360 22.05 -3.06 18.79
C THR A 360 21.17 -3.08 20.02
N THR A 361 21.03 -4.26 20.65
CA THR A 361 20.22 -4.40 21.86
C THR A 361 21.12 -4.41 23.09
N TYR A 362 20.70 -3.68 24.12
CA TYR A 362 21.39 -3.51 25.40
C TYR A 362 20.48 -3.94 26.54
N TRP A 363 21.09 -4.40 27.64
CA TRP A 363 20.40 -4.39 28.93
C TRP A 363 20.15 -2.95 29.38
N TYR A 364 19.06 -2.72 30.10
CA TYR A 364 18.69 -1.39 30.60
C TYR A 364 18.12 -1.46 32.02
N ASP A 365 18.61 -0.59 32.91
CA ASP A 365 18.16 -0.45 34.30
C ASP A 365 17.12 0.67 34.45
N ARG A 366 15.88 0.29 34.77
CA ARG A 366 14.73 1.19 34.96
C ARG A 366 14.66 1.87 36.33
N THR A 367 15.45 1.42 37.32
CA THR A 367 15.18 1.77 38.75
C THR A 367 16.40 2.19 39.58
N GLY A 368 17.59 1.68 39.26
CA GLY A 368 18.85 2.01 39.92
C GLY A 368 19.53 3.28 39.38
N GLY A 369 19.01 3.84 38.28
CA GLY A 369 19.51 5.05 37.65
C GLY A 369 20.78 4.85 36.82
N ALA A 370 21.13 3.61 36.47
CA ALA A 370 22.23 3.32 35.55
C ALA A 370 21.84 3.47 34.07
N GLY A 371 20.56 3.31 33.72
CA GLY A 371 20.08 3.43 32.34
C GLY A 371 20.64 2.32 31.45
N LYS A 372 21.21 2.67 30.30
CA LYS A 372 21.86 1.74 29.36
C LYS A 372 23.04 0.98 30.01
N LEU A 373 23.04 -0.35 29.89
CA LEU A 373 24.04 -1.27 30.42
C LEU A 373 24.83 -1.97 29.29
N ASP A 374 25.33 -3.19 29.54
CA ASP A 374 26.10 -3.97 28.57
C ASP A 374 25.27 -4.35 27.32
N ALA A 375 25.95 -4.40 26.18
CA ALA A 375 25.38 -4.87 24.91
C ALA A 375 25.08 -6.39 24.98
N ILE A 376 23.96 -6.77 24.38
CA ILE A 376 23.52 -8.16 24.22
C ILE A 376 24.04 -8.72 22.89
N GLY A 377 23.85 -7.96 21.82
CA GLY A 377 24.25 -8.34 20.46
C GLY A 377 23.67 -7.39 19.41
N ASP A 378 24.02 -7.67 18.16
CA ASP A 378 23.71 -6.85 16.99
C ASP A 378 22.77 -7.61 16.06
N GLY A 379 21.70 -6.98 15.61
CA GLY A 379 20.71 -7.49 14.66
C GLY A 379 20.75 -6.74 13.33
N ILE A 380 20.30 -7.40 12.26
CA ILE A 380 20.10 -6.83 10.94
C ILE A 380 18.70 -7.20 10.46
N LEU A 381 17.95 -6.19 10.04
CA LEU A 381 16.62 -6.31 9.46
C LEU A 381 16.66 -5.83 8.01
N SER A 382 16.82 -6.75 7.05
CA SER A 382 16.77 -6.43 5.62
C SER A 382 15.34 -6.12 5.20
N ARG A 383 15.12 -5.00 4.51
CA ARG A 383 13.78 -4.50 4.11
C ARG A 383 13.81 -3.91 2.71
N GLY A 384 12.64 -3.82 2.07
CA GLY A 384 12.49 -3.19 0.76
C GLY A 384 12.97 -4.07 -0.40
N GLY A 385 13.03 -3.51 -1.60
CA GLY A 385 13.45 -4.27 -2.77
C GLY A 385 13.46 -3.52 -4.10
N ASP A 386 13.86 -4.24 -5.14
CA ASP A 386 13.83 -3.75 -6.52
C ASP A 386 12.41 -3.72 -7.09
N ASN A 387 12.09 -2.63 -7.78
CA ASN A 387 10.79 -2.36 -8.35
C ASN A 387 10.94 -1.89 -9.81
N TYR A 388 10.25 -2.56 -10.74
CA TYR A 388 10.30 -2.28 -12.17
C TYR A 388 8.90 -2.04 -12.71
N ILE A 389 8.74 -1.00 -13.53
CA ILE A 389 7.45 -0.64 -14.13
C ILE A 389 7.67 -0.32 -15.61
N PHE A 390 6.98 -1.06 -16.48
CA PHE A 390 7.01 -0.84 -17.92
C PHE A 390 5.59 -0.56 -18.40
N LYS A 391 5.39 0.59 -19.06
CA LYS A 391 4.08 0.99 -19.58
C LYS A 391 4.18 1.44 -21.03
N TYR A 392 3.22 1.02 -21.83
CA TYR A 392 2.99 1.53 -23.18
C TYR A 392 1.61 2.17 -23.23
N THR A 393 1.52 3.33 -23.88
CA THR A 393 0.26 4.06 -24.12
C THR A 393 0.18 4.44 -25.61
N GLY A 394 -0.92 4.11 -26.27
CA GLY A 394 -1.15 4.34 -27.70
C GLY A 394 -2.55 4.89 -27.99
N ILE A 395 -2.63 5.92 -28.83
CA ILE A 395 -3.87 6.63 -29.19
C ILE A 395 -4.15 6.37 -30.67
N PHE A 396 -5.27 5.70 -30.98
CA PHE A 396 -5.60 5.29 -32.34
C PHE A 396 -6.80 6.08 -32.86
N GLY A 397 -6.53 7.06 -33.72
CA GLY A 397 -7.53 8.05 -34.14
C GLY A 397 -7.89 9.01 -33.00
N GLU A 398 -9.15 9.42 -32.95
CA GLU A 398 -9.63 10.48 -32.05
C GLU A 398 -10.47 9.94 -30.86
N SER A 399 -10.93 8.70 -30.96
CA SER A 399 -11.95 8.11 -30.07
C SER A 399 -11.44 6.96 -29.20
N PHE A 400 -10.21 6.47 -29.38
CA PHE A 400 -9.78 5.21 -28.79
C PHE A 400 -8.33 5.25 -28.30
N LEU A 401 -8.09 4.66 -27.12
CA LEU A 401 -6.82 4.71 -26.40
C LEU A 401 -6.51 3.35 -25.79
N LEU A 402 -5.28 2.85 -25.97
CA LEU A 402 -4.68 1.64 -25.38
C LEU A 402 -3.61 1.98 -24.35
N ALA A 403 -3.63 1.33 -23.19
CA ALA A 403 -2.50 1.22 -22.29
C ALA A 403 -2.27 -0.25 -21.93
N ALA A 404 -1.02 -0.64 -21.89
CA ALA A 404 -0.58 -1.95 -21.43
C ALA A 404 0.59 -1.75 -20.46
N GLN A 405 0.55 -2.46 -19.34
CA GLN A 405 1.51 -2.34 -18.25
C GLN A 405 1.97 -3.73 -17.79
N TYR A 406 3.25 -3.81 -17.49
CA TYR A 406 3.87 -4.90 -16.73
C TYR A 406 4.67 -4.27 -15.59
N GLY A 407 4.61 -4.85 -14.41
CA GLY A 407 5.46 -4.45 -13.29
C GLY A 407 5.89 -5.64 -12.45
N LYS A 408 7.02 -5.46 -11.78
CA LYS A 408 7.59 -6.42 -10.83
C LYS A 408 8.05 -5.68 -9.57
N ASN A 409 7.70 -6.20 -8.41
CA ASN A 409 8.04 -5.64 -7.11
C ASN A 409 8.60 -6.77 -6.23
N ASN A 410 9.76 -6.54 -5.62
CA ASN A 410 10.37 -7.45 -4.65
C ASN A 410 10.39 -6.79 -3.26
N PHE A 411 10.38 -7.60 -2.20
CA PHE A 411 10.54 -7.13 -0.83
C PHE A 411 11.25 -8.18 0.04
N ASP A 412 12.49 -7.92 0.44
CA ASP A 412 13.17 -8.72 1.48
C ASP A 412 12.59 -8.38 2.85
N ARG A 413 12.54 -9.37 3.76
CA ARG A 413 12.18 -9.17 5.17
C ARG A 413 12.97 -10.04 6.12
N THR A 414 14.17 -10.44 5.72
CA THR A 414 15.06 -11.28 6.51
C THR A 414 15.44 -10.56 7.81
N ASN A 415 15.40 -11.30 8.92
CA ASN A 415 15.89 -10.86 10.23
C ASN A 415 17.03 -11.78 10.64
N SER A 416 18.16 -11.23 11.07
CA SER A 416 19.30 -12.00 11.57
C SER A 416 20.01 -11.25 12.70
N SER A 417 20.88 -11.91 13.45
CA SER A 417 21.71 -11.30 14.50
C SER A 417 22.99 -12.08 14.77
N THR A 418 23.95 -11.42 15.41
CA THR A 418 25.21 -12.04 15.87
C THR A 418 25.01 -13.09 16.97
N VAL A 419 23.78 -13.22 17.49
CA VAL A 419 23.38 -14.13 18.58
C VAL A 419 22.13 -14.96 18.25
N ASP A 420 21.87 -15.26 16.97
CA ASP A 420 20.71 -16.08 16.52
C ASP A 420 20.69 -17.52 17.11
N GLU A 421 21.82 -17.99 17.67
CA GLU A 421 21.90 -19.25 18.43
C GLU A 421 21.34 -19.13 19.88
N MET A 422 21.11 -17.92 20.38
CA MET A 422 20.59 -17.68 21.73
C MET A 422 19.06 -17.70 21.72
N PRO A 423 18.39 -18.50 22.57
CA PRO A 423 16.94 -18.57 22.60
C PRO A 423 16.33 -17.29 23.16
N ALA A 424 15.14 -16.94 22.66
CA ALA A 424 14.32 -15.92 23.30
C ALA A 424 13.84 -16.43 24.67
N VAL A 425 14.07 -15.67 25.73
CA VAL A 425 13.67 -16.06 27.10
C VAL A 425 13.01 -14.89 27.81
N TYR A 426 11.88 -15.18 28.46
CA TYR A 426 11.20 -14.26 29.39
C TYR A 426 10.89 -14.94 30.70
N ASP A 427 10.83 -14.16 31.78
CA ASP A 427 10.31 -14.54 33.09
C ASP A 427 9.11 -13.64 33.43
N HIS A 428 7.97 -14.27 33.67
CA HIS A 428 6.68 -13.65 33.97
C HIS A 428 6.19 -14.01 35.39
N ARG A 429 6.99 -14.72 36.20
CA ARG A 429 6.61 -15.15 37.56
C ARG A 429 6.32 -14.00 38.54
N SER A 430 6.76 -12.78 38.23
CA SER A 430 6.41 -11.56 38.98
C SER A 430 5.10 -10.89 38.55
N GLY A 431 4.43 -11.39 37.49
CA GLY A 431 3.33 -10.70 36.80
C GLY A 431 3.80 -9.61 35.83
N SER A 432 5.05 -9.69 35.36
CA SER A 432 5.71 -8.71 34.48
C SER A 432 6.62 -9.46 33.51
N TYR A 433 6.60 -9.15 32.21
CA TYR A 433 7.44 -9.85 31.23
C TYR A 433 8.89 -9.35 31.25
N VAL A 434 9.75 -10.00 32.03
CA VAL A 434 11.19 -9.66 32.14
C VAL A 434 11.99 -10.47 31.12
N PRO A 435 12.65 -9.85 30.13
CA PRO A 435 13.54 -10.57 29.22
C PRO A 435 14.78 -11.08 29.97
N LEU A 436 15.20 -12.30 29.64
CA LEU A 436 16.42 -12.93 30.16
C LEU A 436 17.26 -13.45 28.99
N GLY A 437 18.55 -13.71 29.22
CA GLY A 437 19.43 -14.33 28.22
C GLY A 437 19.87 -13.38 27.10
N SER A 438 20.86 -13.81 26.32
CA SER A 438 21.54 -12.92 25.36
C SER A 438 20.97 -12.98 23.94
N TRP A 439 19.66 -12.75 23.77
CA TRP A 439 19.00 -12.76 22.46
C TRP A 439 18.63 -11.33 22.00
N VAL A 440 18.62 -11.14 20.67
CA VAL A 440 18.24 -9.87 20.00
C VAL A 440 16.90 -10.04 19.28
N ASN A 441 16.82 -11.06 18.41
CA ASN A 441 15.62 -11.38 17.66
C ASN A 441 14.74 -12.39 18.40
N TRP A 442 13.42 -12.23 18.30
CA TRP A 442 12.47 -13.30 18.65
C TRP A 442 12.49 -14.43 17.62
N THR A 443 12.57 -14.07 16.34
CA THR A 443 12.59 -14.98 15.19
C THR A 443 13.61 -14.54 14.17
N VAL A 444 14.24 -15.52 13.53
CA VAL A 444 15.33 -15.36 12.57
C VAL A 444 14.87 -15.91 11.23
N GLY A 445 15.19 -15.21 10.15
CA GLY A 445 14.82 -15.56 8.78
C GLY A 445 16.04 -16.01 7.98
N ALA A 446 15.84 -16.90 7.03
CA ALA A 446 16.89 -17.38 6.13
C ALA A 446 16.53 -17.06 4.67
N GLY A 447 16.70 -15.79 4.29
CA GLY A 447 16.40 -15.27 2.95
C GLY A 447 14.91 -15.22 2.65
N THR A 448 14.11 -14.67 3.56
CA THR A 448 12.64 -14.57 3.45
C THR A 448 12.27 -13.35 2.61
N TYR A 449 11.52 -13.54 1.53
CA TYR A 449 11.13 -12.45 0.62
C TYR A 449 9.73 -12.63 0.02
N ASP A 450 9.17 -11.52 -0.46
CA ASP A 450 8.00 -11.49 -1.34
C ASP A 450 8.39 -10.99 -2.74
N GLU A 451 7.62 -11.43 -3.73
CA GLU A 451 7.70 -11.01 -5.12
C GLU A 451 6.27 -10.86 -5.68
N ARG A 452 5.98 -9.75 -6.36
CA ARG A 452 4.76 -9.52 -7.14
C ARG A 452 5.12 -9.37 -8.60
N GLU A 453 4.47 -10.12 -9.48
CA GLU A 453 4.40 -9.82 -10.92
C GLU A 453 2.99 -9.38 -11.30
N ALA A 454 2.85 -8.20 -11.90
CA ALA A 454 1.56 -7.59 -12.21
C ALA A 454 1.46 -7.22 -13.69
N TYR A 455 0.31 -7.52 -14.28
CA TYR A 455 0.00 -7.27 -15.69
C TYR A 455 -1.34 -6.56 -15.79
N ARG A 456 -1.43 -5.52 -16.62
CA ARG A 456 -2.65 -4.72 -16.75
C ARG A 456 -2.85 -4.18 -18.17
N MET A 457 -4.08 -4.20 -18.65
CA MET A 457 -4.52 -3.58 -19.91
C MET A 457 -5.92 -3.00 -19.70
N ASP A 458 -6.14 -1.73 -20.05
CA ASP A 458 -7.29 -0.97 -19.55
C ASP A 458 -8.32 -0.61 -20.64
N ALA A 459 -9.11 0.47 -20.49
CA ALA A 459 -9.96 1.01 -21.56
C ALA A 459 -10.31 2.50 -21.64
N ASP A 460 -10.27 3.03 -22.87
CA ASP A 460 -10.99 4.23 -23.28
C ASP A 460 -11.55 4.10 -24.71
N LEU A 461 -12.86 4.30 -24.84
CA LEU A 461 -13.59 4.50 -26.09
C LEU A 461 -14.62 5.61 -25.91
N TYR A 462 -14.47 6.68 -26.69
CA TYR A 462 -15.32 7.87 -26.62
C TYR A 462 -16.33 7.89 -27.78
N LEU A 463 -17.63 7.83 -27.46
CA LEU A 463 -18.72 7.77 -28.44
C LEU A 463 -19.82 8.78 -28.08
N GLY A 464 -19.76 9.96 -28.70
CA GLY A 464 -20.74 11.03 -28.47
C GLY A 464 -20.75 11.48 -27.01
N SER A 465 -21.88 11.27 -26.32
CA SER A 465 -22.06 11.57 -24.89
C SER A 465 -21.42 10.55 -23.94
N HIS A 466 -20.91 9.42 -24.45
CA HIS A 466 -20.40 8.32 -23.64
C HIS A 466 -18.86 8.29 -23.64
N SER A 467 -18.28 8.02 -22.48
CA SER A 467 -16.86 7.73 -22.29
C SER A 467 -16.76 6.35 -21.66
N PHE A 468 -16.65 5.32 -22.51
CA PHE A 468 -16.51 3.94 -22.07
C PHE A 468 -15.08 3.66 -21.66
N ARG A 469 -14.94 2.97 -20.55
CA ARG A 469 -13.71 2.43 -19.97
C ARG A 469 -14.00 1.02 -19.48
N ALA A 470 -12.95 0.24 -19.26
CA ALA A 470 -12.95 -1.18 -18.96
C ALA A 470 -11.50 -1.57 -18.66
N GLY A 471 -11.21 -2.83 -18.40
CA GLY A 471 -9.84 -3.28 -18.28
C GLY A 471 -9.73 -4.63 -17.63
N ILE A 472 -8.57 -5.25 -17.79
CA ILE A 472 -8.18 -6.50 -17.15
C ILE A 472 -6.87 -6.28 -16.41
N ASP A 473 -6.79 -6.85 -15.22
CA ASP A 473 -5.56 -6.86 -14.44
C ASP A 473 -5.37 -8.23 -13.77
N TYR A 474 -4.11 -8.64 -13.65
CA TYR A 474 -3.68 -9.91 -13.05
C TYR A 474 -2.44 -9.64 -12.18
N GLU A 475 -2.46 -10.11 -10.94
CA GLU A 475 -1.28 -10.16 -10.07
C GLU A 475 -0.99 -11.60 -9.67
N ASP A 476 0.26 -12.02 -9.83
CA ASP A 476 0.83 -13.23 -9.23
C ASP A 476 1.71 -12.78 -8.06
N ASN A 477 1.27 -13.06 -6.83
CA ASN A 477 1.94 -12.64 -5.61
C ASN A 477 2.56 -13.87 -4.92
N TYR A 478 3.88 -13.94 -4.90
CA TYR A 478 4.67 -15.06 -4.40
C TYR A 478 5.38 -14.69 -3.08
N SER A 479 5.29 -15.55 -2.07
CA SER A 479 6.03 -15.43 -0.82
C SER A 479 6.90 -16.66 -0.60
N PHE A 480 8.19 -16.45 -0.36
CA PHE A 480 9.05 -17.46 0.23
C PHE A 480 9.23 -17.16 1.72
N ASP A 481 8.94 -18.13 2.58
CA ASP A 481 9.16 -18.01 4.02
C ASP A 481 10.15 -19.09 4.50
N ASN A 482 11.03 -18.70 5.41
CA ASN A 482 11.93 -19.61 6.10
C ASN A 482 12.35 -18.95 7.43
N THR A 483 11.44 -19.01 8.39
CA THR A 483 11.53 -18.31 9.68
C THR A 483 11.53 -19.32 10.83
N THR A 484 12.41 -19.15 11.81
CA THR A 484 12.42 -19.97 13.03
C THR A 484 12.59 -19.11 14.27
N SER A 485 12.31 -19.66 15.46
CA SER A 485 12.64 -18.99 16.73
C SER A 485 14.16 -18.87 16.89
N SER A 486 14.64 -17.75 17.41
CA SER A 486 16.06 -17.63 17.82
C SER A 486 16.40 -18.75 18.80
N GLY A 487 17.60 -19.33 18.72
CA GLY A 487 18.03 -20.51 19.49
C GLY A 487 17.17 -21.77 19.30
N GLY A 488 16.34 -21.83 18.26
CA GLY A 488 15.43 -22.93 17.95
C GLY A 488 14.17 -23.02 18.83
N ALA A 489 14.10 -22.27 19.93
CA ALA A 489 12.93 -22.24 20.81
C ALA A 489 12.82 -20.93 21.61
N TYR A 490 11.60 -20.61 22.02
CA TYR A 490 11.29 -19.57 22.99
C TYR A 490 10.95 -20.19 24.35
N PHE A 491 11.42 -19.57 25.44
CA PHE A 491 11.12 -19.98 26.81
C PHE A 491 10.38 -18.90 27.60
N LEU A 492 9.36 -19.30 28.33
CA LEU A 492 8.67 -18.48 29.33
C LEU A 492 8.72 -19.18 30.69
N TYR A 493 9.37 -18.56 31.67
CA TYR A 493 9.18 -18.90 33.08
C TYR A 493 7.90 -18.25 33.58
N ASP A 494 7.00 -19.01 34.18
CA ASP A 494 5.69 -18.52 34.63
C ASP A 494 5.20 -19.31 35.84
N ILE A 495 3.96 -19.05 36.28
CA ILE A 495 3.24 -19.81 37.29
C ILE A 495 2.08 -20.60 36.69
N ALA A 496 1.74 -21.74 37.31
CA ALA A 496 0.68 -22.64 36.83
C ALA A 496 -0.71 -21.96 36.72
N ALA A 497 -1.00 -20.98 37.59
CA ALA A 497 -2.25 -20.20 37.52
C ALA A 497 -2.48 -19.52 36.16
N ASN A 498 -1.43 -19.11 35.46
CA ASN A 498 -1.54 -18.44 34.16
C ASN A 498 -1.78 -19.40 32.99
N HIS A 499 -1.65 -20.72 33.20
CA HIS A 499 -1.70 -21.75 32.14
C HIS A 499 -2.64 -22.93 32.46
N ARG A 500 -3.65 -22.72 33.32
CA ARG A 500 -4.59 -23.77 33.78
C ARG A 500 -5.21 -24.62 32.68
N THR A 501 -5.53 -24.01 31.53
CA THR A 501 -6.03 -24.70 30.33
C THR A 501 -5.12 -25.83 29.84
N PHE A 502 -3.81 -25.75 30.11
CA PHE A 502 -2.79 -26.66 29.58
C PHE A 502 -2.10 -27.53 30.64
N VAL A 503 -2.00 -27.05 31.89
CA VAL A 503 -1.35 -27.80 33.00
C VAL A 503 -2.33 -28.33 34.06
N GLY A 504 -3.62 -28.00 33.94
CA GLY A 504 -4.67 -28.44 34.85
C GLY A 504 -4.68 -27.73 36.22
N ASP A 505 -5.66 -28.11 37.04
CA ASP A 505 -5.93 -27.50 38.36
C ASP A 505 -5.23 -28.21 39.53
N ASP A 506 -4.55 -29.34 39.30
CA ASP A 506 -3.93 -30.16 40.36
C ASP A 506 -2.66 -29.52 40.96
N LEU A 507 -2.02 -28.58 40.25
CA LEU A 507 -0.85 -27.83 40.73
C LEU A 507 -1.26 -26.62 41.59
N PRO A 508 -0.46 -26.20 42.59
CA PRO A 508 -0.63 -24.91 43.28
C PRO A 508 -0.67 -23.72 42.31
N ASP A 509 -1.38 -22.64 42.66
CA ASP A 509 -1.46 -21.43 41.81
C ASP A 509 -0.08 -20.79 41.58
N ASP A 510 0.78 -20.81 42.60
CA ASP A 510 2.13 -20.29 42.64
C ASP A 510 3.21 -21.31 42.22
N GLU A 511 2.82 -22.49 41.75
CA GLU A 511 3.75 -23.51 41.24
C GLU A 511 4.49 -22.98 40.01
N GLN A 512 5.83 -23.02 40.06
CA GLN A 512 6.65 -22.44 39.01
C GLN A 512 6.83 -23.41 37.85
N ILE A 513 6.67 -22.90 36.64
CA ILE A 513 6.70 -23.70 35.41
C ILE A 513 7.60 -23.06 34.36
N VAL A 514 8.02 -23.86 33.38
CA VAL A 514 8.64 -23.39 32.15
C VAL A 514 7.79 -23.84 30.96
N ARG A 515 7.31 -22.88 30.17
CA ARG A 515 6.75 -23.15 28.84
C ARG A 515 7.86 -23.00 27.80
N ARG A 516 8.21 -24.09 27.11
CA ARG A 516 8.93 -24.01 25.83
C ARG A 516 7.90 -23.82 24.71
N ARG A 517 8.16 -22.92 23.78
CA ARG A 517 7.50 -22.83 22.48
C ARG A 517 8.47 -23.22 21.38
N LEU A 518 8.05 -24.11 20.49
CA LEU A 518 8.70 -24.30 19.20
C LEU A 518 7.87 -23.54 18.16
N TYR A 519 8.53 -22.76 17.32
CA TYR A 519 7.90 -22.06 16.20
C TYR A 519 8.86 -22.00 15.02
N SER A 520 8.41 -22.51 13.87
CA SER A 520 9.06 -22.29 12.58
C SER A 520 8.07 -22.38 11.42
N THR A 521 8.22 -21.50 10.43
CA THR A 521 7.52 -21.51 9.15
C THR A 521 8.53 -21.70 8.02
N GLY A 522 8.13 -22.40 6.96
CA GLY A 522 8.95 -22.60 5.77
C GLY A 522 8.08 -22.67 4.52
N GLY A 523 8.66 -22.58 3.33
CA GLY A 523 8.01 -22.98 2.08
C GLY A 523 7.69 -21.85 1.11
N GLU A 524 6.99 -22.20 0.04
CA GLU A 524 6.64 -21.35 -1.10
C GLU A 524 5.12 -21.18 -1.16
N TYR A 525 4.66 -19.93 -1.23
CA TYR A 525 3.25 -19.58 -1.17
C TYR A 525 2.89 -18.67 -2.34
N THR A 526 1.67 -18.80 -2.87
CA THR A 526 1.23 -17.99 -4.00
C THR A 526 -0.22 -17.55 -3.83
N THR A 527 -0.50 -16.30 -4.17
CA THR A 527 -1.85 -15.75 -4.28
C THR A 527 -2.02 -15.14 -5.68
N GLU A 528 -2.90 -15.72 -6.48
CA GLU A 528 -3.27 -15.20 -7.80
C GLU A 528 -4.52 -14.32 -7.64
N THR A 529 -4.53 -13.15 -8.29
CA THR A 529 -5.73 -12.31 -8.35
C THR A 529 -6.02 -11.91 -9.79
N ASN A 530 -7.26 -12.12 -10.23
CA ASN A 530 -7.74 -11.71 -11.54
C ASN A 530 -8.81 -10.63 -11.38
N ALA A 531 -8.86 -9.67 -12.29
CA ALA A 531 -9.98 -8.76 -12.38
C ALA A 531 -10.32 -8.35 -13.82
N LEU A 532 -11.61 -8.06 -14.02
CA LEU A 532 -12.17 -7.42 -15.20
C LEU A 532 -13.05 -6.27 -14.74
N TYR A 533 -13.04 -5.14 -15.42
CA TYR A 533 -14.00 -4.08 -15.14
C TYR A 533 -14.54 -3.44 -16.42
N VAL A 534 -15.65 -2.72 -16.28
CA VAL A 534 -16.27 -1.84 -17.28
C VAL A 534 -16.85 -0.62 -16.58
N GLN A 535 -16.82 0.53 -17.24
CA GLN A 535 -17.38 1.79 -16.77
C GLN A 535 -17.82 2.65 -17.95
N ASP A 536 -18.96 3.32 -17.84
CA ASP A 536 -19.39 4.38 -18.75
C ASP A 536 -19.55 5.67 -17.96
N SER A 537 -18.90 6.74 -18.40
CA SER A 537 -19.19 8.10 -17.96
C SER A 537 -20.04 8.78 -19.03
N TRP A 538 -21.34 8.85 -18.75
CA TRP A 538 -22.37 9.33 -19.66
C TRP A 538 -22.79 10.76 -19.31
N ALA A 539 -22.48 11.71 -20.19
CA ALA A 539 -23.01 13.07 -20.15
C ALA A 539 -24.47 13.06 -20.65
N VAL A 540 -25.42 12.82 -19.74
CA VAL A 540 -26.87 12.80 -20.00
C VAL A 540 -27.35 14.15 -20.52
N THR A 541 -26.84 15.23 -19.94
CA THR A 541 -26.96 16.63 -20.39
C THR A 541 -25.59 17.30 -20.24
N PRO A 542 -25.38 18.52 -20.77
CA PRO A 542 -24.12 19.26 -20.57
C PRO A 542 -23.76 19.51 -19.09
N ASN A 543 -24.74 19.42 -18.17
CA ASN A 543 -24.58 19.65 -16.75
C ASN A 543 -24.96 18.44 -15.86
N LEU A 544 -25.24 17.27 -16.43
CA LEU A 544 -25.55 16.03 -15.70
C LEU A 544 -24.74 14.86 -16.27
N THR A 545 -23.82 14.34 -15.46
CA THR A 545 -23.05 13.14 -15.75
C THR A 545 -23.51 11.99 -14.86
N VAL A 546 -23.69 10.82 -15.44
CA VAL A 546 -23.95 9.57 -14.71
C VAL A 546 -22.80 8.61 -15.01
N ASN A 547 -22.21 8.05 -13.96
CA ASN A 547 -21.16 7.04 -14.03
C ASN A 547 -21.77 5.67 -13.70
N LEU A 548 -21.63 4.71 -14.61
CA LEU A 548 -22.12 3.34 -14.47
C LEU A 548 -20.97 2.38 -14.66
N GLY A 549 -20.55 1.67 -13.62
CA GLY A 549 -19.46 0.71 -13.67
C GLY A 549 -19.76 -0.59 -12.96
N LEU A 550 -18.97 -1.60 -13.30
CA LEU A 550 -18.98 -2.92 -12.71
C LEU A 550 -17.55 -3.46 -12.74
N ARG A 551 -17.04 -3.90 -11.59
CA ARG A 551 -15.81 -4.68 -11.47
C ARG A 551 -16.17 -6.12 -11.12
N TYR A 552 -15.42 -7.06 -11.68
CA TYR A 552 -15.41 -8.47 -11.35
C TYR A 552 -14.02 -8.81 -10.80
N GLU A 553 -13.93 -9.48 -9.66
CA GLU A 553 -12.66 -9.99 -9.12
C GLU A 553 -12.75 -11.49 -8.77
N GLU A 554 -11.60 -12.16 -8.84
CA GLU A 554 -11.39 -13.55 -8.44
C GLU A 554 -10.07 -13.62 -7.66
N PHE A 555 -10.09 -14.24 -6.48
CA PHE A 555 -8.94 -14.35 -5.58
C PHE A 555 -8.68 -15.82 -5.25
N ILE A 556 -7.44 -16.27 -5.51
CA ILE A 556 -7.02 -17.67 -5.35
C ILE A 556 -5.79 -17.69 -4.44
N ASN A 557 -5.90 -18.32 -3.27
CA ASN A 557 -4.77 -18.55 -2.37
C ASN A 557 -4.35 -20.03 -2.43
N LYS A 558 -3.04 -20.26 -2.55
CA LYS A 558 -2.43 -21.60 -2.58
C LYS A 558 -1.66 -21.91 -1.30
N ASN A 559 -1.76 -23.17 -0.86
CA ASN A 559 -1.10 -23.73 0.31
C ASN A 559 0.40 -24.03 0.02
N GLY A 560 1.15 -24.45 1.03
CA GLY A 560 2.59 -24.74 0.93
C GLY A 560 2.99 -25.89 0.00
N ILE A 561 2.04 -26.64 -0.56
CA ILE A 561 2.27 -27.66 -1.61
C ILE A 561 1.69 -27.25 -2.98
N GLY A 562 1.20 -26.01 -3.11
CA GLY A 562 0.70 -25.43 -4.36
C GLY A 562 -0.75 -25.79 -4.73
N GLU A 563 -1.50 -26.40 -3.81
CA GLU A 563 -2.94 -26.65 -3.98
C GLU A 563 -3.75 -25.38 -3.63
N GLN A 564 -4.83 -25.14 -4.37
CA GLN A 564 -5.78 -24.04 -4.07
C GLN A 564 -6.58 -24.42 -2.82
N PHE A 565 -6.60 -23.54 -1.82
CA PHE A 565 -7.36 -23.74 -0.58
C PHE A 565 -8.43 -22.67 -0.35
N ILE A 566 -8.20 -21.45 -0.82
CA ILE A 566 -9.23 -20.41 -0.97
C ILE A 566 -9.37 -20.12 -2.46
N ASP A 567 -10.60 -20.17 -2.95
CA ASP A 567 -11.01 -19.89 -4.33
C ASP A 567 -12.30 -19.07 -4.26
N ILE A 568 -12.16 -17.74 -4.29
CA ILE A 568 -13.25 -16.78 -4.15
C ILE A 568 -13.51 -16.16 -5.53
N ASP A 569 -14.54 -16.66 -6.21
CA ASP A 569 -15.01 -16.17 -7.49
C ASP A 569 -16.29 -15.31 -7.34
N GLY A 570 -16.87 -14.86 -8.45
CA GLY A 570 -18.22 -14.28 -8.45
C GLY A 570 -18.37 -12.90 -7.80
N GLN A 571 -17.27 -12.20 -7.47
CA GLN A 571 -17.30 -10.90 -6.80
C GLN A 571 -17.70 -9.78 -7.77
N TYR A 572 -18.96 -9.35 -7.74
CA TYR A 572 -19.50 -8.33 -8.65
C TYR A 572 -19.67 -6.99 -7.94
N ALA A 573 -18.70 -6.10 -8.11
CA ALA A 573 -18.67 -4.77 -7.47
C ALA A 573 -19.29 -3.69 -8.38
N PRO A 574 -20.59 -3.33 -8.23
CA PRO A 574 -21.17 -2.18 -8.91
C PRO A 574 -20.52 -0.86 -8.47
N ARG A 575 -20.44 0.08 -9.41
CA ARG A 575 -20.00 1.46 -9.20
C ARG A 575 -21.01 2.40 -9.83
N LEU A 576 -21.79 3.10 -9.02
CA LEU A 576 -22.76 4.08 -9.48
C LEU A 576 -22.34 5.48 -9.04
N GLY A 577 -22.46 6.45 -9.93
CA GLY A 577 -22.17 7.85 -9.65
C GLY A 577 -23.11 8.78 -10.39
N MET A 578 -23.42 9.92 -9.79
CA MET A 578 -24.15 11.01 -10.42
C MET A 578 -23.50 12.31 -10.02
N ILE A 579 -23.28 13.20 -10.99
CA ILE A 579 -22.73 14.53 -10.80
C ILE A 579 -23.62 15.49 -11.58
N TRP A 580 -24.21 16.46 -10.89
CA TRP A 580 -25.08 17.47 -11.46
C TRP A 580 -24.54 18.85 -11.10
N ASP A 581 -24.31 19.71 -12.09
CA ASP A 581 -24.08 21.15 -11.89
C ASP A 581 -25.43 21.89 -12.01
N PRO A 582 -25.97 22.45 -10.91
CA PRO A 582 -27.24 23.17 -10.94
C PRO A 582 -27.21 24.48 -11.71
N SER A 583 -26.06 25.18 -11.80
CA SER A 583 -25.95 26.45 -12.54
C SER A 583 -25.62 26.22 -14.02
N GLY A 584 -24.87 25.16 -14.33
CA GLY A 584 -24.32 24.94 -15.67
C GLY A 584 -23.13 25.85 -15.98
N GLU A 585 -22.56 26.52 -14.98
CA GLU A 585 -21.43 27.45 -15.07
C GLU A 585 -20.12 26.85 -14.52
N GLY A 586 -20.12 25.58 -14.10
CA GLY A 586 -19.00 24.92 -13.43
C GLY A 586 -18.75 25.38 -12.00
N ARG A 587 -19.61 26.24 -11.43
CA ARG A 587 -19.43 26.87 -10.10
C ARG A 587 -19.99 26.05 -8.93
N SER A 588 -20.67 24.94 -9.21
CA SER A 588 -21.28 24.10 -8.19
C SER A 588 -21.44 22.65 -8.67
N LYS A 589 -21.48 21.71 -7.73
CA LYS A 589 -21.99 20.36 -7.97
C LYS A 589 -22.83 19.85 -6.82
N VAL A 590 -23.88 19.10 -7.15
CA VAL A 590 -24.48 18.07 -6.31
C VAL A 590 -23.94 16.74 -6.83
N PHE A 591 -23.39 15.89 -5.97
CA PHE A 591 -22.89 14.59 -6.37
C PHE A 591 -23.31 13.49 -5.42
N ALA A 592 -23.49 12.29 -5.96
CA ALA A 592 -23.75 11.08 -5.21
C ALA A 592 -22.95 9.92 -5.80
N SER A 593 -22.53 8.97 -4.97
CA SER A 593 -21.91 7.73 -5.41
C SER A 593 -22.34 6.58 -4.52
N TYR A 594 -22.52 5.41 -5.12
CA TYR A 594 -22.71 4.14 -4.43
C TYR A 594 -21.73 3.12 -5.02
N GLY A 595 -21.18 2.23 -4.21
CA GLY A 595 -20.48 1.06 -4.72
C GLY A 595 -20.09 0.05 -3.65
N GLU A 596 -19.85 -1.17 -4.11
CA GLU A 596 -19.48 -2.33 -3.28
C GLU A 596 -18.01 -2.67 -3.49
N TYR A 597 -17.25 -2.85 -2.42
CA TYR A 597 -15.79 -3.00 -2.45
C TYR A 597 -15.40 -4.34 -1.83
N TYR A 598 -14.46 -5.05 -2.45
CA TYR A 598 -13.96 -6.34 -1.97
C TYR A 598 -12.48 -6.25 -1.57
N LEU A 599 -12.11 -7.06 -0.58
CA LEU A 599 -10.74 -7.19 -0.08
C LEU A 599 -10.24 -8.64 -0.28
N PRO A 600 -9.05 -8.86 -0.87
CA PRO A 600 -8.47 -10.19 -1.01
C PRO A 600 -7.95 -10.74 0.33
N VAL A 601 -7.93 -12.06 0.47
CA VAL A 601 -7.31 -12.72 1.63
C VAL A 601 -5.79 -12.56 1.56
N ALA A 602 -5.21 -11.97 2.61
CA ALA A 602 -3.79 -11.66 2.68
C ALA A 602 -2.90 -12.91 2.68
N ALA A 603 -1.73 -12.87 2.01
CA ALA A 603 -0.92 -14.07 1.79
C ALA A 603 -0.30 -14.66 3.07
N ASN A 604 -0.27 -13.91 4.19
CA ASN A 604 0.10 -14.44 5.51
C ASN A 604 -0.82 -15.59 5.97
N THR A 605 -2.09 -15.60 5.53
CA THR A 605 -3.02 -16.71 5.77
C THR A 605 -2.50 -18.00 5.15
N ASN A 606 -1.94 -17.93 3.95
CA ASN A 606 -1.34 -19.10 3.27
C ASN A 606 -0.19 -19.67 4.10
N ILE A 607 0.65 -18.81 4.68
CA ILE A 607 1.83 -19.19 5.47
C ILE A 607 1.43 -19.84 6.80
N ARG A 608 0.44 -19.26 7.51
CA ARG A 608 0.11 -19.65 8.89
C ARG A 608 -1.03 -20.68 9.02
N MET A 609 -1.99 -20.70 8.10
CA MET A 609 -3.14 -21.63 8.16
C MET A 609 -3.10 -22.76 7.13
N ALA A 610 -2.25 -22.63 6.09
CA ALA A 610 -2.13 -23.58 5.00
C ALA A 610 -0.65 -23.85 4.64
N GLY A 611 0.26 -23.62 5.58
CA GLY A 611 1.69 -23.83 5.43
C GLY A 611 2.22 -24.95 6.32
N ASN A 612 3.47 -25.33 6.10
CA ASN A 612 4.19 -26.27 6.95
C ASN A 612 4.72 -25.57 8.21
N GLU A 613 3.81 -24.94 8.97
CA GLU A 613 4.11 -24.34 10.26
C GLU A 613 4.33 -25.43 11.32
N VAL A 614 5.42 -25.33 12.08
CA VAL A 614 5.57 -26.00 13.37
C VAL A 614 5.20 -24.99 14.44
N PHE A 615 4.22 -25.32 15.28
CA PHE A 615 3.86 -24.52 16.45
C PHE A 615 3.40 -25.45 17.58
N GLU A 616 4.21 -25.55 18.64
CA GLU A 616 3.84 -26.31 19.84
C GLU A 616 4.29 -25.61 21.13
N HIS A 617 3.58 -25.92 22.22
CA HIS A 617 3.94 -25.57 23.59
C HIS A 617 4.16 -26.84 24.42
N THR A 618 5.30 -26.94 25.11
CA THR A 618 5.51 -27.96 26.14
C THR A 618 5.75 -27.28 27.50
N TYR A 619 5.08 -27.78 28.53
CA TYR A 619 5.09 -27.24 29.88
C TYR A 619 5.80 -28.20 30.84
N TYR A 620 6.78 -27.66 31.57
CA TYR A 620 7.61 -28.40 32.52
C TYR A 620 7.49 -27.80 33.92
N LEU A 621 7.56 -28.63 34.97
CA LEU A 621 7.80 -28.12 36.32
C LEU A 621 9.18 -27.46 36.40
N TRP A 622 9.28 -26.31 37.07
CA TRP A 622 10.55 -25.62 37.24
C TRP A 622 11.31 -26.11 38.47
N ASN A 623 12.58 -26.50 38.29
CA ASN A 623 13.40 -27.04 39.38
C ASN A 623 14.45 -26.04 39.96
N GLY A 624 14.59 -24.85 39.35
CA GLY A 624 15.45 -23.78 39.85
C GLY A 624 16.81 -23.59 39.15
N GLN A 625 17.19 -24.33 38.11
CA GLN A 625 18.52 -24.19 37.48
C GLN A 625 18.49 -23.70 36.02
N MET A 626 18.89 -22.45 35.80
CA MET A 626 19.07 -21.86 34.47
C MET A 626 20.51 -22.08 33.97
N ASP A 627 20.69 -22.10 32.66
CA ASP A 627 22.00 -21.90 32.06
C ASP A 627 22.45 -20.44 32.27
N PRO A 628 23.69 -20.19 32.74
CA PRO A 628 24.16 -18.85 33.07
C PRO A 628 24.49 -17.96 31.85
N VAL A 629 24.46 -18.51 30.63
CA VAL A 629 24.71 -17.79 29.36
C VAL A 629 23.40 -17.54 28.63
N THR A 630 22.60 -18.59 28.40
CA THR A 630 21.35 -18.45 27.61
C THR A 630 20.16 -18.02 28.45
N ALA A 631 20.22 -18.14 29.79
CA ALA A 631 19.10 -18.08 30.73
C ALA A 631 17.94 -19.07 30.45
N GLY A 632 18.03 -19.89 29.40
CA GLY A 632 17.16 -21.04 29.19
C GLY A 632 17.45 -22.14 30.22
N PRO A 633 16.65 -23.22 30.24
CA PRO A 633 16.89 -24.33 31.15
C PRO A 633 18.25 -25.00 30.92
N LEU A 634 18.96 -25.30 32.00
CA LEU A 634 20.33 -25.82 31.92
C LEU A 634 20.39 -27.11 31.09
N GLY A 635 21.22 -27.12 30.05
CA GLY A 635 21.39 -28.30 29.18
C GLY A 635 20.36 -28.45 28.06
N TYR A 636 19.49 -27.46 27.82
CA TYR A 636 18.65 -27.41 26.62
C TYR A 636 19.49 -27.59 25.34
N ASP A 637 19.06 -28.54 24.49
CA ASP A 637 19.63 -28.83 23.19
C ASP A 637 18.51 -29.00 22.16
N TRP A 638 18.47 -28.09 21.18
CA TRP A 638 17.52 -28.12 20.07
C TRP A 638 17.76 -29.29 19.11
N SER A 639 19.00 -29.75 18.96
CA SER A 639 19.44 -30.61 17.86
C SER A 639 18.84 -32.02 17.85
N ASN A 640 18.13 -32.40 18.92
CA ASN A 640 17.49 -33.70 19.08
C ASN A 640 15.95 -33.64 19.18
N CYS A 641 15.34 -32.45 19.09
CA CYS A 641 13.89 -32.30 19.17
C CYS A 641 13.18 -32.89 17.92
N VAL A 642 12.11 -33.64 18.18
CA VAL A 642 11.18 -34.19 17.18
C VAL A 642 9.81 -33.59 17.46
N VAL A 643 9.26 -32.88 16.47
CA VAL A 643 7.93 -32.27 16.56
C VAL A 643 6.88 -33.33 16.87
N GLY A 644 5.93 -33.02 17.76
CA GLY A 644 4.91 -33.98 18.18
C GLY A 644 5.33 -34.93 19.33
N ASP A 645 6.59 -34.92 19.77
CA ASP A 645 7.05 -35.69 20.93
C ASP A 645 7.63 -34.79 22.03
N GLN A 646 6.82 -34.55 23.07
CA GLN A 646 7.17 -33.81 24.28
C GLN A 646 8.46 -34.27 25.01
N ASN A 647 8.93 -35.50 24.74
CA ASN A 647 10.12 -36.10 25.37
C ASN A 647 11.36 -36.11 24.45
N SER A 648 11.21 -35.76 23.17
CA SER A 648 12.24 -35.91 22.15
C SER A 648 13.45 -35.00 22.35
N CYS A 649 13.21 -33.77 22.82
CA CYS A 649 14.24 -32.79 23.16
C CYS A 649 15.14 -33.34 24.27
N GLY A 650 16.28 -33.88 23.85
CA GLY A 650 17.18 -34.64 24.70
C GLY A 650 17.67 -33.84 25.90
N ASN A 651 17.25 -34.28 27.09
CA ASN A 651 17.79 -33.85 28.38
C ASN A 651 17.93 -32.32 28.53
N MET A 652 16.82 -31.61 28.70
CA MET A 652 16.78 -30.21 29.19
C MET A 652 17.35 -30.02 30.63
N GLY A 653 18.23 -30.92 31.07
CA GLY A 653 19.22 -30.99 32.16
C GLY A 653 18.81 -30.60 33.58
N ALA A 654 17.92 -29.63 33.72
CA ALA A 654 17.32 -29.18 34.95
C ALA A 654 15.92 -28.56 34.72
N VAL A 655 15.00 -29.32 34.12
CA VAL A 655 13.56 -29.13 34.32
C VAL A 655 12.98 -30.38 34.98
N GLY A 656 11.84 -30.22 35.65
CA GLY A 656 11.07 -31.33 36.20
C GLY A 656 10.24 -32.06 35.13
N ASP A 657 9.23 -32.80 35.60
CA ASP A 657 8.36 -33.58 34.72
C ASP A 657 7.57 -32.67 33.74
N VAL A 658 7.24 -33.23 32.57
CA VAL A 658 6.27 -32.64 31.64
C VAL A 658 4.88 -32.68 32.30
N ILE A 659 4.26 -31.52 32.44
CA ILE A 659 2.96 -31.32 33.10
C ILE A 659 1.86 -30.86 32.14
N GLY A 660 2.22 -30.46 30.92
CA GLY A 660 1.28 -30.05 29.89
C GLY A 660 1.93 -30.05 28.51
N TYR A 661 1.12 -30.30 27.49
CA TYR A 661 1.56 -30.29 26.10
C TYR A 661 0.41 -29.83 25.21
N ASN A 662 0.71 -28.96 24.24
CA ASN A 662 -0.24 -28.43 23.29
C ASN A 662 0.45 -28.29 21.92
N LEU A 663 0.16 -29.24 21.03
CA LEU A 663 0.50 -29.17 19.62
C LEU A 663 -0.57 -28.35 18.91
N ILE A 664 -0.16 -27.32 18.17
CA ILE A 664 -1.05 -26.46 17.37
C ILE A 664 -0.85 -26.78 15.89
N SER A 665 0.40 -26.94 15.45
CA SER A 665 0.76 -27.39 14.10
C SER A 665 2.06 -28.20 14.14
N ASP A 666 2.16 -29.27 13.37
CA ASP A 666 3.23 -30.28 13.44
C ASP A 666 4.28 -30.19 12.32
N GLY A 667 4.15 -29.21 11.43
CA GLY A 667 5.02 -29.03 10.27
C GLY A 667 4.58 -29.76 9.00
N GLU A 668 3.50 -30.56 9.04
CA GLU A 668 2.83 -31.00 7.82
C GLU A 668 1.86 -29.91 7.34
N VAL A 669 1.56 -29.88 6.03
CA VAL A 669 0.54 -28.96 5.51
C VAL A 669 -0.85 -29.54 5.83
N PRO A 670 -1.70 -28.82 6.60
CA PRO A 670 -2.99 -29.35 7.03
C PRO A 670 -3.96 -29.52 5.85
N ASP A 671 -4.91 -30.44 6.00
CA ASP A 671 -6.06 -30.52 5.09
C ASP A 671 -6.91 -29.26 5.29
N TRP A 672 -6.87 -28.33 4.33
CA TRP A 672 -7.52 -27.03 4.44
C TRP A 672 -9.04 -27.09 4.71
N ARG A 673 -9.67 -28.24 4.45
CA ARG A 673 -11.08 -28.51 4.82
C ARG A 673 -11.32 -28.59 6.34
N GLU A 674 -10.25 -28.63 7.13
CA GLU A 674 -10.28 -28.59 8.60
C GLU A 674 -9.99 -27.17 9.15
N THR A 675 -9.33 -26.31 8.37
CA THR A 675 -8.93 -24.94 8.79
C THR A 675 -9.77 -23.82 8.16
N LEU A 676 -10.61 -24.12 7.16
CA LEU A 676 -11.43 -23.15 6.43
C LEU A 676 -12.92 -23.48 6.47
N SER A 677 -13.78 -22.47 6.56
CA SER A 677 -15.23 -22.66 6.45
C SER A 677 -15.63 -23.08 5.03
N SER A 678 -16.56 -24.04 4.91
CA SER A 678 -17.03 -24.56 3.61
C SER A 678 -17.85 -23.57 2.79
N ASN A 679 -18.31 -22.48 3.42
CA ASN A 679 -19.16 -21.44 2.87
C ASN A 679 -18.52 -20.04 2.94
N LEU A 680 -17.19 -19.96 2.98
CA LEU A 680 -16.46 -18.68 3.04
C LEU A 680 -16.92 -17.74 1.93
N SER A 681 -17.28 -16.52 2.31
CA SER A 681 -17.72 -15.46 1.41
C SER A 681 -16.69 -14.34 1.34
N PRO A 682 -16.61 -13.59 0.22
CA PRO A 682 -15.66 -12.48 0.06
C PRO A 682 -15.91 -11.38 1.09
N MET A 683 -14.85 -10.90 1.74
CA MET A 683 -14.93 -9.73 2.61
C MET A 683 -15.34 -8.51 1.78
N SER A 684 -16.41 -7.83 2.18
CA SER A 684 -17.10 -6.84 1.36
C SER A 684 -17.68 -5.66 2.14
N GLN A 685 -17.68 -4.49 1.51
CA GLN A 685 -18.17 -3.24 2.09
C GLN A 685 -18.98 -2.44 1.05
N ASP A 686 -20.20 -2.02 1.41
CA ASP A 686 -20.96 -1.02 0.68
C ASP A 686 -20.57 0.40 1.12
N GLU A 687 -20.49 1.34 0.17
CA GLU A 687 -20.32 2.78 0.42
C GLU A 687 -21.44 3.58 -0.24
N LEU A 688 -21.96 4.58 0.47
CA LEU A 688 -22.83 5.63 -0.06
C LEU A 688 -22.25 7.01 0.27
N ILE A 689 -21.99 7.81 -0.75
CA ILE A 689 -21.56 9.21 -0.64
C ILE A 689 -22.66 10.12 -1.21
N LEU A 690 -22.95 11.21 -0.50
CA LEU A 690 -23.76 12.32 -0.99
C LEU A 690 -23.09 13.63 -0.61
N GLY A 691 -22.93 14.55 -1.55
CA GLY A 691 -22.27 15.83 -1.29
C GLY A 691 -22.69 16.99 -2.18
N TYR A 692 -22.29 18.18 -1.74
CA TYR A 692 -22.47 19.46 -2.44
C TYR A 692 -21.20 20.29 -2.30
N GLU A 693 -20.75 20.92 -3.39
CA GLU A 693 -19.64 21.86 -3.43
C GLU A 693 -20.03 23.12 -4.22
N HIS A 694 -19.51 24.29 -3.82
CA HIS A 694 -19.82 25.58 -4.45
C HIS A 694 -18.69 26.60 -4.32
N MET A 695 -18.43 27.35 -5.41
CA MET A 695 -17.50 28.48 -5.44
C MET A 695 -18.15 29.77 -4.92
N VAL A 696 -17.47 30.48 -4.01
CA VAL A 696 -17.90 31.76 -3.44
C VAL A 696 -16.96 32.87 -3.93
N GLY A 697 -17.40 33.58 -4.96
CA GLY A 697 -16.46 34.34 -5.80
C GLY A 697 -15.50 33.39 -6.51
N ASP A 698 -14.33 33.88 -6.88
CA ASP A 698 -13.42 33.14 -7.77
C ASP A 698 -12.27 32.46 -6.99
N ASN A 699 -12.01 32.89 -5.74
CA ASN A 699 -10.86 32.46 -4.93
C ASN A 699 -11.22 31.57 -3.73
N TRP A 700 -12.52 31.26 -3.53
CA TRP A 700 -12.98 30.42 -2.43
C TRP A 700 -13.97 29.37 -2.94
N SER A 701 -13.93 28.19 -2.34
CA SER A 701 -15.00 27.20 -2.41
C SER A 701 -15.31 26.65 -1.03
N TRP A 702 -16.50 26.08 -0.86
CA TRP A 702 -16.85 25.27 0.30
C TRP A 702 -17.63 24.06 -0.16
N GLY A 703 -17.61 23.00 0.65
CA GLY A 703 -18.37 21.80 0.39
C GLY A 703 -18.78 21.09 1.67
N VAL A 704 -19.76 20.22 1.52
CA VAL A 704 -20.24 19.30 2.56
C VAL A 704 -20.51 17.95 1.92
N ARG A 705 -20.11 16.86 2.58
CA ARG A 705 -20.42 15.50 2.17
C ARG A 705 -20.74 14.63 3.38
N GLY A 706 -21.68 13.71 3.20
CA GLY A 706 -21.88 12.56 4.06
C GLY A 706 -21.31 11.32 3.38
N VAL A 707 -20.65 10.47 4.15
CA VAL A 707 -20.18 9.14 3.74
C VAL A 707 -20.78 8.15 4.73
N ALA A 708 -21.42 7.10 4.22
CA ALA A 708 -21.87 5.95 5.00
C ALA A 708 -21.19 4.70 4.41
N ARG A 709 -20.70 3.82 5.29
CA ARG A 709 -20.08 2.55 4.93
C ARG A 709 -20.67 1.45 5.81
N GLU A 710 -20.93 0.30 5.21
CA GLU A 710 -21.47 -0.89 5.87
C GLU A 710 -20.66 -2.10 5.42
N PHE A 711 -20.07 -2.86 6.35
CA PHE A 711 -19.44 -4.13 6.05
C PHE A 711 -20.54 -5.18 5.92
N ASN A 712 -20.59 -5.85 4.77
CA ASN A 712 -21.60 -6.86 4.44
C ASN A 712 -21.17 -8.23 4.94
N GLU A 713 -19.93 -8.60 4.63
CA GLU A 713 -19.29 -9.85 5.03
C GLU A 713 -17.88 -9.55 5.56
N VAL A 714 -17.50 -10.21 6.64
CA VAL A 714 -16.18 -10.07 7.30
C VAL A 714 -15.58 -11.45 7.46
N ILE A 715 -14.32 -11.60 7.05
CA ILE A 715 -13.52 -12.81 7.31
C ILE A 715 -12.75 -12.54 8.60
N GLU A 716 -12.97 -13.38 9.61
CA GLU A 716 -12.34 -13.28 10.93
C GLU A 716 -11.82 -14.65 11.37
N ASP A 717 -10.75 -14.68 12.16
CA ASP A 717 -10.29 -15.92 12.76
C ASP A 717 -11.17 -16.36 13.94
N TYR A 718 -11.18 -17.67 14.22
CA TYR A 718 -11.88 -18.21 15.38
C TYR A 718 -11.16 -19.44 15.92
N THR A 719 -11.30 -19.68 17.23
CA THR A 719 -10.83 -20.91 17.89
C THR A 719 -12.01 -21.69 18.44
N ILE A 720 -12.49 -22.69 17.69
CA ILE A 720 -13.66 -23.51 18.08
C ILE A 720 -13.45 -24.18 19.44
N ASP A 721 -12.26 -24.75 19.67
CA ASP A 721 -11.99 -25.68 20.76
C ASP A 721 -12.19 -25.07 22.15
N ALA A 722 -11.84 -23.80 22.33
CA ALA A 722 -12.02 -23.10 23.61
C ALA A 722 -13.50 -22.91 23.96
N GLY A 723 -14.34 -22.60 22.97
CA GLY A 723 -15.79 -22.42 23.14
C GLY A 723 -16.53 -23.74 23.32
N LEU A 724 -16.18 -24.77 22.55
CA LEU A 724 -16.83 -26.08 22.63
C LEU A 724 -16.37 -26.91 23.83
N GLY A 725 -15.09 -26.80 24.23
CA GLY A 725 -14.59 -27.40 25.46
C GLY A 725 -15.35 -26.89 26.70
N ALA A 726 -15.61 -25.59 26.77
CA ALA A 726 -16.42 -24.99 27.83
C ALA A 726 -17.89 -25.44 27.83
N LEU A 727 -18.40 -25.92 26.68
CA LEU A 727 -19.77 -26.43 26.52
C LEU A 727 -19.86 -27.97 26.54
N GLY A 728 -18.74 -28.69 26.69
CA GLY A 728 -18.69 -30.15 26.69
C GLY A 728 -18.99 -30.79 25.33
N VAL A 729 -18.84 -30.05 24.23
CA VAL A 729 -19.12 -30.52 22.87
C VAL A 729 -17.85 -31.12 22.27
N THR A 730 -17.84 -32.43 22.02
CA THR A 730 -16.66 -33.17 21.56
C THR A 730 -16.53 -33.29 20.04
N CYS A 731 -17.52 -32.80 19.28
CA CYS A 731 -17.53 -32.80 17.81
C CYS A 731 -18.32 -31.59 17.32
N PHE A 732 -17.74 -30.80 16.41
CA PHE A 732 -18.42 -29.69 15.73
C PHE A 732 -18.81 -30.09 14.31
N ASP A 733 -19.95 -29.60 13.83
CA ASP A 733 -20.24 -29.50 12.40
C ASP A 733 -20.25 -28.00 12.06
N PRO A 734 -19.26 -27.48 11.31
CA PRO A 734 -19.19 -26.06 10.96
C PRO A 734 -20.34 -25.59 10.06
N ASN A 735 -21.23 -26.50 9.64
CA ASN A 735 -22.40 -26.22 8.82
C ASN A 735 -23.72 -26.29 9.62
N SER A 736 -23.67 -26.49 10.94
CA SER A 736 -24.86 -26.40 11.80
C SER A 736 -25.14 -24.93 12.15
N PRO A 737 -26.37 -24.42 11.90
CA PRO A 737 -26.78 -23.07 12.28
C PRO A 737 -27.05 -22.90 13.78
#